data_AF-A0A1F3YV30-F1
#
_entry.id   AF-A0A1F3YV30-F1
#
_cell.length_a   1.000
_cell.length_b   1.000
_cell.length_c   1.000
_cell.angle_alpha   90.00
_cell.angle_beta   90.00
_cell.angle_gamma   90.00
#
_symmetry.space_group_name_H-M   'P 1'
#
loop_
_entity.id
_entity.type
_entity.pdbx_description
1 polymer ?
#
loop_
_entity_poly.entity_id
_entity_poly.type
_entity_poly.pdbx_seq_one_letter_code
_entity_poly.pdbx_strand_id
1 'polypeptide(L)'
;MRSLWSDDEAKQYTGDLGLRVYSSRLLGRDRSLVLHGGGNTSVKIRETNLFGEEEDILYIKGSGWDLETIEPQGFSPVRLAHVRRLAALPKLSDPEMVNQLATHMLRASAPAPSIETILHGCLPYKYVDHTHADSVVAITDTRDGQARIREIYGDLCVVIPYLMPGFDLAQFCAREFANQRREGTIGMVLLNHGIFSFGDSGRESYERMIDLVSRAEDYLRKHRAWDVPLAAVKPGAIDPFAQAQLRRGISDAAGGPMILKTCADERGLGFARHPQVALISQQGPATPDHVIRTKRTPLLGADVGGYVEAYRRYFGDQAAGAQQTMLDPAPRVVLDPAFGLAVAGRTAKDAGIVEDIYAHTIEVILRAEALGGFRALPPPDIFAIEYWDLEQAKLKQSGKPPVYAGEVAFVTGAASGIGKAAVASFLARGAAVVGIDLDPGVESLHARADFLGLRCDVTDASALLQALCNAVLRFGGIDMLVLNAGIFAASRRIADLGAEEWRRVMNVNLDANQSLMRDCHPYLKLAPRGGRVVVIGSKNVPAPGPGAAAYSASKAALNQLARVAALEWGGDGIRVNTLHPNAVFDTGLWTDEVLAQRAKHYGMTVAEYRTHNVLRTEVTSHDVAELAAEMCGPLFAKTTGAQLPVDGGNERVI
;
A
#
# COMPACT_ATOMS: atom_id res chain seq x y z
N MET A 1 25.59 10.11 -9.97
CA MET A 1 24.42 10.89 -9.53
C MET A 1 24.74 12.39 -9.49
N ARG A 2 23.75 13.29 -9.64
CA ARG A 2 23.94 14.75 -9.54
C ARG A 2 23.34 15.26 -8.23
N SER A 3 24.05 16.14 -7.53
CA SER A 3 23.53 16.82 -6.33
C SER A 3 22.28 17.65 -6.69
N LEU A 4 21.20 17.45 -5.93
CA LEU A 4 19.97 18.25 -6.02
C LEU A 4 19.96 19.41 -5.02
N TRP A 5 21.09 19.68 -4.35
CA TRP A 5 21.18 20.78 -3.41
C TRP A 5 21.04 22.13 -4.11
N SER A 6 19.98 22.86 -3.76
CA SER A 6 19.78 24.26 -4.11
C SER A 6 20.02 25.16 -2.88
N ASP A 7 20.91 26.14 -3.04
CA ASP A 7 21.16 27.16 -2.00
C ASP A 7 19.96 28.09 -1.80
N ASP A 8 19.11 28.28 -2.81
CA ASP A 8 17.91 29.10 -2.69
C ASP A 8 16.76 28.39 -1.98
N GLU A 9 16.63 27.07 -2.18
CA GLU A 9 15.71 26.27 -1.37
C GLU A 9 16.21 26.15 0.08
N ALA A 10 17.51 25.94 0.27
CA ALA A 10 18.11 25.79 1.60
C ALA A 10 17.88 27.02 2.50
N LYS A 11 17.89 28.24 1.95
CA LYS A 11 17.61 29.50 2.68
C LYS A 11 16.21 29.54 3.30
N GLN A 12 15.25 28.76 2.79
CA GLN A 12 13.90 28.69 3.33
C GLN A 12 13.84 27.89 4.65
N TYR A 13 14.90 27.15 4.97
CA TYR A 13 15.00 26.33 6.17
C TYR A 13 15.93 26.99 7.18
N THR A 14 15.42 27.23 8.40
CA THR A 14 16.16 27.93 9.45
C THR A 14 16.82 26.97 10.43
N GLY A 15 18.06 27.30 10.83
CA GLY A 15 18.83 26.52 11.79
C GLY A 15 19.23 25.13 11.31
N ASP A 16 19.96 24.42 12.16
CA ASP A 16 20.53 23.11 11.81
C ASP A 16 19.45 22.04 11.59
N LEU A 17 18.38 22.06 12.38
CA LEU A 17 17.28 21.11 12.23
C LEU A 17 16.50 21.36 10.93
N GLY A 18 16.27 22.62 10.56
CA GLY A 18 15.64 22.96 9.28
C GLY A 18 16.47 22.47 8.10
N LEU A 19 17.78 22.75 8.09
CA LEU A 19 18.69 22.25 7.06
C LEU A 19 18.73 20.72 7.03
N ARG A 20 18.57 20.06 8.19
CA ARG A 20 18.49 18.60 8.24
C ARG A 20 17.20 18.04 7.67
N VAL A 21 16.07 18.70 7.86
CA VAL A 21 14.82 18.36 7.18
C VAL A 21 15.02 18.46 5.66
N TYR A 22 15.59 19.57 5.18
CA TYR A 22 15.83 19.77 3.76
C TYR A 22 16.73 18.69 3.14
N SER A 23 17.92 18.45 3.73
CA SER A 23 18.84 17.44 3.23
C SER A 23 18.26 16.02 3.29
N SER A 24 17.45 15.71 4.31
CA SER A 24 16.76 14.43 4.43
C SER A 24 15.74 14.23 3.32
N ARG A 25 14.98 15.26 2.98
CA ARG A 25 14.03 15.23 1.85
C ARG A 25 14.74 15.05 0.52
N LEU A 26 15.92 15.66 0.32
CA LEU A 26 16.71 15.43 -0.89
C LEU A 26 17.15 13.97 -1.02
N LEU A 27 17.55 13.32 0.08
CA LEU A 27 17.87 11.89 0.08
C LEU A 27 16.63 11.02 -0.17
N GLY A 28 15.50 11.33 0.48
CA GLY A 28 14.27 10.55 0.35
C GLY A 28 13.58 10.67 -1.02
N ARG A 29 13.79 11.78 -1.75
CA ARG A 29 13.30 11.96 -3.13
C ARG A 29 13.96 11.00 -4.13
N ASP A 30 15.17 10.53 -3.84
CA ASP A 30 15.87 9.57 -4.69
C ASP A 30 15.69 8.15 -4.13
N ARG A 31 14.80 7.39 -4.75
CA ARG A 31 14.49 6.02 -4.37
C ARG A 31 15.68 5.06 -4.48
N SER A 32 16.70 5.39 -5.27
CA SER A 32 17.91 4.57 -5.36
C SER A 32 18.84 4.73 -4.14
N LEU A 33 18.60 5.75 -3.31
CA LEU A 33 19.32 5.97 -2.05
C LEU A 33 18.56 5.38 -0.86
N VAL A 34 17.26 5.66 -0.77
CA VAL A 34 16.43 5.24 0.35
C VAL A 34 15.05 4.83 -0.13
N LEU A 35 14.60 3.65 0.32
CA LEU A 35 13.26 3.12 0.08
C LEU A 35 12.52 2.92 1.41
N HIS A 36 11.19 3.03 1.35
CA HIS A 36 10.19 2.70 2.38
C HIS A 36 10.75 2.23 3.73
N GLY A 37 10.91 3.16 4.67
CA GLY A 37 11.31 2.83 6.05
C GLY A 37 12.80 2.56 6.26
N GLY A 38 13.61 2.51 5.21
CA GLY A 38 15.07 2.49 5.24
C GLY A 38 15.67 3.89 5.45
N GLY A 39 17.00 3.92 5.64
CA GLY A 39 17.79 5.14 5.82
C GLY A 39 17.50 5.95 7.10
N ASN A 40 18.55 6.50 7.69
CA ASN A 40 18.47 7.35 8.87
C ASN A 40 19.32 8.60 8.70
N THR A 41 18.80 9.74 9.14
CA THR A 41 19.56 11.00 9.18
C THR A 41 19.53 11.55 10.58
N SER A 42 20.62 12.24 10.95
CA SER A 42 20.68 12.92 12.24
C SER A 42 21.47 14.21 12.19
N VAL A 43 21.20 15.09 13.15
CA VAL A 43 21.97 16.30 13.42
C VAL A 43 22.20 16.46 14.93
N LYS A 44 23.38 16.94 15.30
CA LYS A 44 23.75 17.28 16.68
C LYS A 44 23.64 18.79 16.87
N ILE A 45 22.80 19.22 17.81
CA ILE A 45 22.51 20.64 18.06
C ILE A 45 22.76 20.93 19.54
N ARG A 46 23.42 22.05 19.82
CA ARG A 46 23.61 22.55 21.17
C ARG A 46 22.47 23.48 21.54
N GLU A 47 21.76 23.18 22.62
CA GLU A 47 20.56 23.92 23.04
C GLU A 47 20.59 24.20 24.55
N THR A 48 19.97 25.30 24.95
CA THR A 48 19.80 25.65 26.36
C THR A 48 18.54 24.99 26.92
N ASN A 49 18.67 24.23 28.00
CA ASN A 49 17.53 23.58 28.66
C ASN A 49 16.71 24.57 29.53
N LEU A 50 15.60 24.10 30.11
CA LEU A 50 14.72 24.92 30.97
C LEU A 50 15.41 25.50 32.21
N PHE A 51 16.57 24.97 32.59
CA PHE A 51 17.38 25.41 33.73
C PHE A 51 18.52 26.36 33.33
N GLY A 52 18.64 26.71 32.04
CA GLY A 52 19.70 27.58 31.54
C GLY A 52 21.02 26.84 31.25
N GLU A 53 21.03 25.51 31.24
CA GLU A 53 22.22 24.71 31.00
C GLU A 53 22.34 24.35 29.51
N GLU A 54 23.56 24.38 29.00
CA GLU A 54 23.87 24.02 27.63
C GLU A 54 24.00 22.49 27.48
N GLU A 55 23.22 21.90 26.58
CA GLU A 55 23.23 20.46 26.32
C GLU A 55 23.37 20.16 24.82
N ASP A 56 24.14 19.11 24.48
CA ASP A 56 24.17 18.58 23.12
C ASP A 56 23.04 17.56 22.91
N ILE A 57 22.20 17.81 21.92
CA ILE A 57 21.02 17.02 21.58
C ILE A 57 21.22 16.39 20.21
N LEU A 58 20.99 15.08 20.14
CA LEU A 58 20.94 14.34 18.88
C LEU A 58 19.49 14.32 18.40
N TYR A 59 19.23 15.01 17.30
CA TYR A 59 17.99 14.89 16.54
C TYR A 59 18.17 13.81 15.48
N ILE A 60 17.52 12.67 15.66
CA ILE A 60 17.56 11.55 14.71
C ILE A 60 16.16 11.27 14.16
N LYS A 61 16.07 10.83 12.91
CA LYS A 61 14.80 10.35 12.33
C LYS A 61 14.11 9.37 13.29
N GLY A 62 12.85 9.67 13.57
CA GLY A 62 11.98 8.81 14.36
C GLY A 62 11.38 7.67 13.53
N SER A 63 11.07 6.57 14.21
CA SER A 63 10.41 5.42 13.61
C SER A 63 9.05 5.80 13.02
N GLY A 64 8.76 5.30 11.82
CA GLY A 64 7.48 5.52 11.11
C GLY A 64 7.42 6.74 10.19
N TRP A 65 8.46 7.58 10.15
CA TRP A 65 8.55 8.73 9.25
C TRP A 65 9.31 8.40 7.95
N ASP A 66 8.80 8.92 6.83
CA ASP A 66 9.48 8.88 5.54
C ASP A 66 10.43 10.08 5.40
N LEU A 67 11.64 9.87 4.89
CA LEU A 67 12.61 10.96 4.65
C LEU A 67 12.10 11.94 3.58
N GLU A 68 11.38 11.46 2.57
CA GLU A 68 10.85 12.30 1.48
C GLU A 68 9.90 13.38 2.02
N THR A 69 9.13 13.05 3.06
CA THR A 69 8.11 13.92 3.64
C THR A 69 8.42 14.36 5.07
N ILE A 70 9.62 14.09 5.59
CA ILE A 70 9.95 14.34 7.00
C ILE A 70 9.80 15.82 7.36
N GLU A 71 9.37 16.09 8.59
CA GLU A 71 9.26 17.42 9.18
C GLU A 71 10.08 17.50 10.48
N PRO A 72 10.32 18.70 11.07
CA PRO A 72 11.05 18.81 12.34
C PRO A 72 10.49 17.91 13.47
N GLN A 73 9.17 17.65 13.47
CA GLN A 73 8.48 16.79 14.42
C GLN A 73 8.78 15.30 14.19
N GLY A 74 9.24 14.94 13.00
CA GLY A 74 9.69 13.58 12.67
C GLY A 74 11.06 13.22 13.24
N PHE A 75 11.77 14.17 13.86
CA PHE A 75 13.04 13.92 14.56
C PHE A 75 12.84 13.76 16.06
N SER A 76 13.40 12.68 16.61
CA SER A 76 13.45 12.38 18.04
C SER A 76 14.65 13.09 18.68
N PRO A 77 14.45 14.04 19.61
CA PRO A 77 15.53 14.74 20.29
C PRO A 77 16.02 13.94 21.50
N VAL A 78 17.20 13.32 21.41
CA VAL A 78 17.78 12.47 22.47
C VAL A 78 19.04 13.12 23.04
N ARG A 79 19.22 13.12 24.37
CA ARG A 79 20.41 13.67 25.03
C ARG A 79 21.70 12.96 24.59
N LEU A 80 22.58 13.64 23.84
CA LEU A 80 23.75 13.03 23.21
C LEU A 80 24.75 12.49 24.25
N ALA A 81 24.91 13.18 25.39
CA ALA A 81 25.78 12.73 26.47
C ALA A 81 25.36 11.35 27.00
N HIS A 82 24.04 11.09 27.10
CA HIS A 82 23.53 9.79 27.51
C HIS A 82 23.76 8.72 26.44
N VAL A 83 23.47 9.03 25.17
CA VAL A 83 23.71 8.13 24.04
C VAL A 83 25.17 7.65 24.00
N ARG A 84 26.13 8.56 24.21
CA ARG A 84 27.57 8.23 24.27
C ARG A 84 27.92 7.34 25.47
N ARG A 85 27.27 7.52 26.62
CA ARG A 85 27.45 6.64 27.78
C ARG A 85 26.89 5.24 27.53
N LEU A 86 25.74 5.13 26.86
CA LEU A 86 25.18 3.84 26.46
C LEU A 86 26.16 3.07 25.58
N ALA A 87 26.76 3.72 24.58
CA ALA A 87 27.74 3.09 23.67
C ALA A 87 28.98 2.50 24.39
N ALA A 88 29.33 3.03 25.56
CA ALA A 88 30.45 2.55 26.37
C ALA A 88 30.11 1.34 27.25
N LEU A 89 28.84 0.91 27.30
CA LEU A 89 28.43 -0.27 28.06
C LEU A 89 28.97 -1.55 27.42
N PRO A 90 29.31 -2.59 28.21
CA PRO A 90 29.75 -3.86 27.64
C PRO A 90 28.63 -4.63 26.93
N LYS A 91 27.38 -4.42 27.34
CA LYS A 91 26.19 -5.06 26.77
C LYS A 91 24.95 -4.21 27.10
N LEU A 92 23.97 -4.22 26.22
CA LEU A 92 22.66 -3.61 26.43
C LEU A 92 21.62 -4.44 25.67
N SER A 93 20.54 -4.86 26.34
CA SER A 93 19.47 -5.57 25.64
C SER A 93 18.58 -4.62 24.84
N ASP A 94 17.88 -5.13 23.84
CA ASP A 94 16.96 -4.34 23.01
C ASP A 94 15.86 -3.61 23.81
N PRO A 95 15.15 -4.25 24.77
CA PRO A 95 14.16 -3.55 25.58
C PRO A 95 14.77 -2.44 26.44
N GLU A 96 15.95 -2.68 27.02
CA GLU A 96 16.67 -1.68 27.79
C GLU A 96 17.11 -0.52 26.91
N MET A 97 17.66 -0.80 25.72
CA MET A 97 18.08 0.22 24.75
C MET A 97 16.91 1.12 24.38
N VAL A 98 15.78 0.55 23.95
CA VAL A 98 14.58 1.31 23.58
C VAL A 98 14.08 2.15 24.76
N ASN A 99 14.02 1.58 25.96
CA ASN A 99 13.59 2.31 27.15
C ASN A 99 14.55 3.45 27.51
N GLN A 100 15.86 3.23 27.43
CA GLN A 100 16.86 4.26 27.72
C GLN A 100 16.80 5.41 26.71
N LEU A 101 16.61 5.10 25.43
CA LEU A 101 16.46 6.12 24.40
C LEU A 101 15.17 6.93 24.60
N ALA A 102 14.06 6.26 24.91
CA ALA A 102 12.76 6.92 25.14
C ALA A 102 12.76 7.82 26.38
N THR A 103 13.30 7.35 27.50
CA THR A 103 13.33 8.09 28.78
C THR A 103 14.27 9.31 28.77
N HIS A 104 15.18 9.38 27.80
CA HIS A 104 16.13 10.48 27.63
C HIS A 104 15.83 11.35 26.40
N MET A 105 14.61 11.23 25.85
CA MET A 105 14.09 12.20 24.90
C MET A 105 13.71 13.50 25.61
N LEU A 106 13.97 14.64 24.96
CA LEU A 106 13.53 15.93 25.48
C LEU A 106 12.02 16.16 25.33
N ARG A 107 11.37 15.41 24.43
CA ARG A 107 9.97 15.61 24.06
C ARG A 107 9.25 14.27 24.03
N ALA A 108 8.36 14.06 24.99
CA ALA A 108 7.60 12.83 25.13
C ALA A 108 6.63 12.55 23.96
N SER A 109 6.17 13.60 23.26
CA SER A 109 5.31 13.47 22.07
C SER A 109 6.08 13.21 20.77
N ALA A 110 7.42 13.21 20.80
CA ALA A 110 8.23 12.90 19.64
C ALA A 110 8.08 11.41 19.28
N PRO A 111 8.26 11.03 17.99
CA PRO A 111 8.30 9.63 17.60
C PRO A 111 9.42 8.87 18.34
N ALA A 112 9.29 7.54 18.42
CA ALA A 112 10.33 6.70 19.00
C ALA A 112 11.64 6.82 18.21
N PRO A 113 12.81 7.03 18.85
CA PRO A 113 14.09 7.14 18.16
C PRO A 113 14.42 5.88 17.36
N SER A 114 15.17 6.02 16.26
CA SER A 114 15.71 4.86 15.53
C SER A 114 16.61 4.01 16.44
N ILE A 115 16.63 2.70 16.22
CA ILE A 115 17.59 1.79 16.86
C ILE A 115 19.05 2.17 16.57
N GLU A 116 19.30 2.89 15.47
CA GLU A 116 20.62 3.38 15.08
C GLU A 116 21.03 4.68 15.82
N THR A 117 20.23 5.16 16.77
CA THR A 117 20.54 6.37 17.56
C THR A 117 21.92 6.32 18.19
N ILE A 118 22.31 5.17 18.74
CA ILE A 118 23.63 4.99 19.37
C ILE A 118 24.74 5.13 18.33
N LEU A 119 24.58 4.50 17.16
CA LEU A 119 25.54 4.58 16.06
C LEU A 119 25.75 6.03 15.59
N HIS A 120 24.66 6.74 15.31
CA HIS A 120 24.69 8.15 14.89
C HIS A 120 25.31 9.07 15.97
N GLY A 121 25.07 8.78 17.25
CA GLY A 121 25.61 9.54 18.38
C GLY A 121 27.12 9.34 18.60
N CYS A 122 27.65 8.18 18.24
CA CYS A 122 29.08 7.85 18.39
C CYS A 122 29.96 8.51 17.33
N LEU A 123 29.41 8.78 16.14
CA LEU A 123 30.16 9.44 15.07
C LEU A 123 30.45 10.91 15.44
N PRO A 124 31.72 11.37 15.35
CA PRO A 124 32.15 12.68 15.87
C PRO A 124 31.74 13.88 15.00
N TYR A 125 30.84 13.69 14.04
CA TYR A 125 30.41 14.71 13.09
C TYR A 125 29.03 15.26 13.43
N LYS A 126 28.81 16.54 13.09
CA LYS A 126 27.55 17.23 13.39
C LYS A 126 26.37 16.61 12.64
N TYR A 127 26.55 16.34 11.36
CA TYR A 127 25.55 15.76 10.47
C TYR A 127 25.98 14.36 10.03
N VAL A 128 25.05 13.41 10.09
CA VAL A 128 25.27 12.02 9.69
C VAL A 128 24.08 11.57 8.86
N ASP A 129 24.37 10.99 7.69
CA ASP A 129 23.40 10.40 6.79
C ASP A 129 23.71 8.91 6.64
N HIS A 130 22.65 8.10 6.61
CA HIS A 130 22.69 6.68 6.32
C HIS A 130 21.67 6.36 5.24
N THR A 131 22.11 5.69 4.17
CA THR A 131 21.28 5.28 3.05
C THR A 131 21.54 3.81 2.70
N HIS A 132 20.58 3.20 2.02
CA HIS A 132 20.63 1.83 1.53
C HIS A 132 20.84 1.84 0.02
N ALA A 133 21.84 2.62 -0.44
CA ALA A 133 21.98 2.93 -1.85
C ALA A 133 22.17 1.68 -2.72
N ASP A 134 21.32 1.50 -3.74
CA ASP A 134 21.27 0.29 -4.57
C ASP A 134 22.62 -0.05 -5.19
N SER A 135 23.37 0.98 -5.63
CA SER A 135 24.67 0.78 -6.28
C SER A 135 25.71 0.21 -5.32
N VAL A 136 25.69 0.66 -4.06
CA VAL A 136 26.59 0.16 -3.01
C VAL A 136 26.18 -1.26 -2.63
N VAL A 137 24.88 -1.49 -2.41
CA VAL A 137 24.34 -2.81 -2.04
C VAL A 137 24.63 -3.84 -3.14
N ALA A 138 24.42 -3.50 -4.42
CA ALA A 138 24.75 -4.37 -5.55
C ALA A 138 26.23 -4.76 -5.63
N ILE A 139 27.13 -3.94 -5.09
CA ILE A 139 28.55 -4.26 -5.02
C ILE A 139 28.84 -5.11 -3.79
N THR A 140 28.29 -4.76 -2.63
CA THR A 140 28.51 -5.52 -1.38
C THR A 140 27.93 -6.93 -1.45
N ASP A 141 26.82 -7.11 -2.17
CA ASP A 141 26.11 -8.37 -2.33
C ASP A 141 26.71 -9.23 -3.43
N THR A 142 28.04 -9.25 -3.50
CA THR A 142 28.83 -10.11 -4.39
C THR A 142 29.84 -10.90 -3.58
N ARG A 143 30.36 -11.99 -4.15
CA ARG A 143 31.37 -12.83 -3.47
C ARG A 143 32.61 -12.05 -3.04
N ASP A 144 33.02 -11.06 -3.83
CA ASP A 144 34.19 -10.22 -3.61
C ASP A 144 33.83 -8.81 -3.14
N GLY A 145 32.61 -8.60 -2.63
CA GLY A 145 32.06 -7.27 -2.35
C GLY A 145 32.96 -6.42 -1.46
N GLN A 146 33.52 -6.99 -0.39
CA GLN A 146 34.46 -6.27 0.48
C GLN A 146 35.72 -5.78 -0.26
N ALA A 147 36.27 -6.59 -1.16
CA ALA A 147 37.44 -6.22 -1.94
C ALA A 147 37.11 -5.07 -2.92
N ARG A 148 35.94 -5.13 -3.57
CA ARG A 148 35.45 -4.09 -4.48
C ARG A 148 35.19 -2.78 -3.76
N ILE A 149 34.56 -2.81 -2.58
CA ILE A 149 34.34 -1.61 -1.76
C ILE A 149 35.69 -0.97 -1.37
N ARG A 150 36.70 -1.76 -1.00
CA ARG A 150 38.05 -1.24 -0.74
C ARG A 150 38.72 -0.67 -1.99
N GLU A 151 38.51 -1.28 -3.15
CA GLU A 151 39.01 -0.77 -4.44
C GLU A 151 38.41 0.62 -4.77
N ILE A 152 37.11 0.79 -4.53
CA ILE A 152 36.37 2.01 -4.88
C ILE A 152 36.70 3.15 -3.93
N TYR A 153 36.69 2.88 -2.62
CA TYR A 153 36.73 3.93 -1.61
C TYR A 153 38.10 4.09 -0.96
N GLY A 154 38.95 3.06 -0.92
CA GLY A 154 40.24 3.12 -0.22
C GLY A 154 40.08 3.67 1.21
N ASP A 155 40.84 4.71 1.54
CA ASP A 155 40.83 5.35 2.87
C ASP A 155 39.67 6.36 3.06
N LEU A 156 38.85 6.62 2.02
CA LEU A 156 37.68 7.51 2.11
C LEU A 156 36.58 6.93 2.99
N CYS A 157 36.49 5.59 3.08
CA CYS A 157 35.46 4.92 3.87
C CYS A 157 36.04 3.84 4.78
N VAL A 158 35.54 3.80 6.01
CA VAL A 158 35.71 2.65 6.89
C VAL A 158 34.79 1.53 6.43
N VAL A 159 35.29 0.30 6.32
CA VAL A 159 34.51 -0.87 5.86
C VAL A 159 34.22 -1.79 7.03
N ILE A 160 32.94 -1.93 7.36
CA ILE A 160 32.44 -2.73 8.48
C ILE A 160 31.80 -4.00 7.91
N PRO A 161 32.18 -5.20 8.39
CA PRO A 161 31.51 -6.44 8.02
C PRO A 161 30.04 -6.41 8.44
N TYR A 162 29.23 -7.34 7.92
CA TYR A 162 27.86 -7.47 8.38
C TYR A 162 27.82 -7.83 9.87
N LEU A 163 27.05 -7.07 10.65
CA LEU A 163 26.57 -7.42 11.97
C LEU A 163 25.08 -7.09 12.05
N MET A 164 24.35 -7.83 12.88
CA MET A 164 22.95 -7.53 13.16
C MET A 164 22.80 -6.09 13.69
N PRO A 165 21.90 -5.27 13.11
CA PRO A 165 21.62 -3.93 13.61
C PRO A 165 21.22 -3.93 15.09
N GLY A 166 21.54 -2.85 15.79
CA GLY A 166 21.30 -2.69 17.23
C GLY A 166 22.54 -2.26 18.00
N PHE A 167 22.58 -2.57 19.29
CA PHE A 167 23.64 -2.14 20.20
C PHE A 167 25.02 -2.64 19.78
N ASP A 168 25.13 -3.92 19.43
CA ASP A 168 26.41 -4.57 19.10
C ASP A 168 27.02 -3.97 17.82
N LEU A 169 26.21 -3.72 16.79
CA LEU A 169 26.64 -3.00 15.59
C LEU A 169 27.09 -1.58 15.95
N ALA A 170 26.32 -0.84 16.75
CA ALA A 170 26.66 0.53 17.13
C ALA A 170 28.03 0.61 17.84
N GLN A 171 28.27 -0.31 18.79
CA GLN A 171 29.55 -0.39 19.51
C GLN A 171 30.69 -0.81 18.58
N PHE A 172 30.47 -1.82 17.72
CA PHE A 172 31.46 -2.28 16.77
C PHE A 172 31.87 -1.15 15.81
N CYS A 173 30.90 -0.46 15.20
CA CYS A 173 31.14 0.67 14.33
C CYS A 173 31.87 1.81 15.05
N ALA A 174 31.49 2.16 16.27
CA ALA A 174 32.17 3.22 17.03
C ALA A 174 33.65 2.91 17.24
N ARG A 175 33.97 1.66 17.61
CA ARG A 175 35.35 1.20 17.80
C ARG A 175 36.13 1.18 16.48
N GLU A 176 35.59 0.53 15.46
CA GLU A 176 36.29 0.38 14.18
C GLU A 176 36.45 1.71 13.46
N PHE A 177 35.45 2.59 13.54
CA PHE A 177 35.57 3.94 12.99
C PHE A 177 36.69 4.73 13.67
N ALA A 178 36.81 4.67 15.00
CA ALA A 178 37.90 5.33 15.72
C ALA A 178 39.29 4.77 15.35
N ASN A 179 39.40 3.46 15.12
CA ASN A 179 40.66 2.79 14.78
C ASN A 179 41.09 2.97 13.32
N GLN A 180 40.12 2.97 12.40
CA GLN A 180 40.38 2.91 10.96
C GLN A 180 40.32 4.26 10.27
N ARG A 181 39.64 5.27 10.85
CA ARG A 181 39.55 6.59 10.22
C ARG A 181 40.95 7.18 9.97
N ARG A 182 41.07 7.88 8.86
CA ARG A 182 42.25 8.63 8.43
C ARG A 182 41.85 10.08 8.17
N GLU A 183 42.85 10.93 7.95
CA GLU A 183 42.60 12.25 7.40
C GLU A 183 41.94 12.10 6.03
N GLY A 184 40.78 12.73 5.83
CA GLY A 184 39.99 12.58 4.60
C GLY A 184 38.98 11.43 4.57
N THR A 185 38.81 10.66 5.66
CA THR A 185 37.67 9.74 5.77
C THR A 185 36.36 10.53 5.81
N ILE A 186 35.46 10.25 4.89
CA ILE A 186 34.19 10.96 4.67
C ILE A 186 32.95 10.06 4.74
N GLY A 187 33.15 8.74 4.81
CA GLY A 187 32.05 7.78 4.91
C GLY A 187 32.40 6.49 5.65
N MET A 188 31.41 5.62 5.74
CA MET A 188 31.54 4.27 6.28
C MET A 188 30.56 3.35 5.53
N VAL A 189 31.02 2.17 5.13
CA VAL A 189 30.20 1.18 4.44
C VAL A 189 29.94 0.00 5.38
N LEU A 190 28.68 -0.33 5.57
CA LEU A 190 28.23 -1.55 6.22
C LEU A 190 27.94 -2.58 5.12
N LEU A 191 28.74 -3.64 5.03
CA LEU A 191 28.54 -4.68 4.01
C LEU A 191 27.14 -5.28 4.12
N ASN A 192 26.46 -5.45 2.97
CA ASN A 192 25.11 -6.02 2.85
C ASN A 192 24.00 -5.20 3.53
N HIS A 193 24.27 -3.95 3.90
CA HIS A 193 23.29 -3.09 4.56
C HIS A 193 23.24 -1.70 3.92
N GLY A 194 24.34 -0.96 3.88
CA GLY A 194 24.32 0.38 3.29
C GLY A 194 25.55 1.23 3.55
N ILE A 195 25.40 2.53 3.38
CA ILE A 195 26.49 3.49 3.43
C ILE A 195 26.15 4.68 4.33
N PHE A 196 27.18 5.24 4.96
CA PHE A 196 27.11 6.45 5.76
C PHE A 196 27.99 7.53 5.13
N SER A 197 27.51 8.76 5.20
CA SER A 197 28.32 9.97 5.02
C SER A 197 28.15 10.88 6.23
N PHE A 198 29.08 11.80 6.41
CA PHE A 198 29.04 12.73 7.52
C PHE A 198 29.75 14.05 7.18
N GLY A 199 29.41 15.11 7.90
CA GLY A 199 29.96 16.45 7.67
C GLY A 199 29.62 17.44 8.79
N ASP A 200 30.21 18.63 8.70
CA ASP A 200 30.00 19.74 9.64
C ASP A 200 28.77 20.59 9.26
N SER A 201 28.30 20.46 8.01
CA SER A 201 27.06 21.06 7.52
C SER A 201 26.15 20.02 6.86
N GLY A 202 24.85 20.34 6.78
CA GLY A 202 23.90 19.45 6.11
C GLY A 202 24.13 19.33 4.60
N ARG A 203 24.75 20.36 3.99
CA ARG A 203 25.19 20.33 2.58
C ARG A 203 26.33 19.35 2.39
N GLU A 204 27.33 19.45 3.25
CA GLU A 204 28.53 18.63 3.15
C GLU A 204 28.22 17.14 3.35
N SER A 205 27.39 16.78 4.33
CA SER A 205 27.03 15.36 4.54
C SER A 205 26.27 14.81 3.33
N TYR A 206 25.32 15.59 2.78
CA TYR A 206 24.56 15.24 1.58
C TYR A 206 25.43 15.11 0.33
N GLU A 207 26.24 16.13 -0.01
CA GLU A 207 27.09 16.10 -1.20
C GLU A 207 28.14 14.98 -1.13
N ARG A 208 28.66 14.66 0.07
CA ARG A 208 29.51 13.48 0.28
C ARG A 208 28.77 12.18 0.03
N MET A 209 27.51 12.05 0.45
CA MET A 209 26.68 10.88 0.12
C MET A 209 26.56 10.71 -1.40
N ILE A 210 26.23 11.80 -2.11
CA ILE A 210 26.09 11.78 -3.57
C ILE A 210 27.41 11.43 -4.26
N ASP A 211 28.56 11.95 -3.80
CA ASP A 211 29.88 11.59 -4.35
C ASP A 211 30.19 10.11 -4.14
N LEU A 212 30.03 9.60 -2.90
CA LEU A 212 30.33 8.21 -2.56
C LEU A 212 29.45 7.23 -3.36
N VAL A 213 28.16 7.52 -3.50
CA VAL A 213 27.24 6.69 -4.30
C VAL A 213 27.59 6.79 -5.79
N SER A 214 27.93 7.98 -6.29
CA SER A 214 28.34 8.16 -7.69
C SER A 214 29.58 7.33 -8.06
N ARG A 215 30.55 7.22 -7.15
CA ARG A 215 31.72 6.34 -7.36
C ARG A 215 31.33 4.87 -7.51
N ALA A 216 30.36 4.39 -6.74
CA ALA A 216 29.80 3.05 -6.91
C ALA A 216 29.06 2.89 -8.25
N GLU A 217 28.26 3.87 -8.66
CA GLU A 217 27.62 3.85 -9.98
C GLU A 217 28.65 3.80 -11.12
N ASP A 218 29.70 4.62 -11.05
CA ASP A 218 30.76 4.68 -12.05
C ASP A 218 31.56 3.37 -12.09
N TYR A 219 31.77 2.74 -10.94
CA TYR A 219 32.35 1.41 -10.87
C TYR A 219 31.48 0.38 -11.61
N LEU A 220 30.16 0.38 -11.38
CA LEU A 220 29.22 -0.49 -12.08
C LEU A 220 29.25 -0.24 -13.59
N ARG A 221 29.25 1.03 -14.03
CA ARG A 221 29.34 1.40 -15.45
C ARG A 221 30.64 0.90 -16.08
N LYS A 222 31.79 1.12 -15.42
CA LYS A 222 33.12 0.66 -15.87
C LYS A 222 33.17 -0.86 -16.07
N HIS A 223 32.45 -1.60 -15.23
CA HIS A 223 32.37 -3.06 -15.30
C HIS A 223 31.18 -3.58 -16.12
N ARG A 224 30.45 -2.71 -16.85
CA ARG A 224 29.25 -3.06 -17.63
C ARG A 224 28.15 -3.75 -16.81
N ALA A 225 28.07 -3.38 -15.54
CA ALA A 225 27.13 -3.91 -14.56
C ALA A 225 26.11 -2.86 -14.11
N TRP A 226 25.96 -1.73 -14.83
CA TRP A 226 24.95 -0.70 -14.51
C TRP A 226 23.63 -0.96 -15.24
N ASP A 227 23.67 -1.01 -16.58
CA ASP A 227 22.53 -1.29 -17.46
C ASP A 227 22.59 -2.74 -17.94
N VAL A 228 22.14 -3.68 -17.10
CA VAL A 228 22.14 -5.10 -17.44
C VAL A 228 20.92 -5.40 -18.32
N PRO A 229 21.09 -5.77 -19.61
CA PRO A 229 19.95 -5.97 -20.50
C PRO A 229 19.20 -7.25 -20.11
N LEU A 230 17.87 -7.17 -20.11
CA LEU A 230 17.00 -8.35 -20.11
C LEU A 230 16.47 -8.53 -21.53
N ALA A 231 16.13 -9.77 -21.91
CA ALA A 231 15.51 -10.03 -23.20
C ALA A 231 14.23 -9.19 -23.31
N ALA A 232 14.01 -8.52 -24.45
CA ALA A 232 12.76 -7.81 -24.69
C ALA A 232 11.62 -8.82 -24.78
N VAL A 233 10.62 -8.70 -23.91
CA VAL A 233 9.53 -9.66 -23.82
C VAL A 233 8.19 -8.95 -23.89
N LYS A 234 7.31 -9.42 -24.78
CA LYS A 234 5.90 -9.02 -24.76
C LYS A 234 5.18 -9.75 -23.62
N PRO A 235 4.39 -9.04 -22.80
CA PRO A 235 3.50 -9.68 -21.83
C PRO A 235 2.59 -10.71 -22.51
N GLY A 236 2.41 -11.87 -21.87
CA GLY A 236 1.34 -12.78 -22.28
C GLY A 236 -0.02 -12.18 -21.93
N ALA A 237 -1.09 -12.73 -22.50
CA ALA A 237 -2.43 -12.47 -21.98
C ALA A 237 -2.51 -13.06 -20.57
N ILE A 238 -2.77 -12.21 -19.59
CA ILE A 238 -2.93 -12.63 -18.19
C ILE A 238 -4.36 -13.13 -18.05
N ASP A 239 -4.53 -14.36 -17.55
CA ASP A 239 -5.84 -14.88 -17.17
C ASP A 239 -6.25 -14.25 -15.82
N PRO A 240 -7.26 -13.36 -15.79
CA PRO A 240 -7.69 -12.73 -14.55
C PRO A 240 -8.23 -13.76 -13.55
N PHE A 241 -8.84 -14.85 -14.03
CA PHE A 241 -9.36 -15.88 -13.14
C PHE A 241 -8.23 -16.62 -12.41
N ALA A 242 -7.15 -16.98 -13.13
CA ALA A 242 -5.95 -17.56 -12.51
C ALA A 242 -5.33 -16.62 -11.47
N GLN A 243 -5.31 -15.31 -11.72
CA GLN A 243 -4.84 -14.34 -10.73
C GLN A 243 -5.72 -14.29 -9.48
N ALA A 244 -7.04 -14.37 -9.65
CA ALA A 244 -7.97 -14.43 -8.52
C ALA A 244 -7.80 -15.72 -7.69
N GLN A 245 -7.52 -16.85 -8.34
CA GLN A 245 -7.19 -18.11 -7.66
C GLN A 245 -5.87 -17.99 -6.87
N LEU A 246 -4.85 -17.38 -7.46
CA LEU A 246 -3.58 -17.12 -6.79
C LEU A 246 -3.77 -16.21 -5.56
N ARG A 247 -4.51 -15.10 -5.71
CA ARG A 247 -4.86 -14.22 -4.57
C ARG A 247 -5.57 -15.00 -3.47
N ARG A 248 -6.49 -15.89 -3.83
CA ARG A 248 -7.20 -16.73 -2.84
C ARG A 248 -6.22 -17.62 -2.07
N GLY A 249 -5.34 -18.34 -2.76
CA GLY A 249 -4.31 -19.17 -2.10
C GLY A 249 -3.40 -18.36 -1.17
N ILE A 250 -2.96 -17.17 -1.61
CA ILE A 250 -2.13 -16.26 -0.79
C ILE A 250 -2.92 -15.77 0.44
N SER A 251 -4.19 -15.44 0.29
CA SER A 251 -5.05 -14.98 1.40
C SER A 251 -5.27 -16.09 2.43
N ASP A 252 -5.51 -17.32 1.97
CA ASP A 252 -5.67 -18.49 2.84
C ASP A 252 -4.36 -18.76 3.62
N ALA A 253 -3.21 -18.69 2.95
CA ALA A 253 -1.90 -18.82 3.60
C ALA A 253 -1.60 -17.70 4.61
N ALA A 254 -2.09 -16.48 4.34
CA ALA A 254 -1.90 -15.32 5.23
C ALA A 254 -2.83 -15.34 6.45
N GLY A 255 -3.91 -16.14 6.40
CA GLY A 255 -4.97 -16.16 7.40
C GLY A 255 -5.96 -14.98 7.29
N GLY A 256 -5.99 -14.28 6.17
CA GLY A 256 -6.87 -13.13 5.94
C GLY A 256 -6.79 -12.58 4.51
N PRO A 257 -7.73 -11.69 4.13
CA PRO A 257 -7.72 -11.10 2.78
C PRO A 257 -6.42 -10.35 2.48
N MET A 258 -5.89 -10.57 1.29
CA MET A 258 -4.72 -9.88 0.76
C MET A 258 -5.06 -9.20 -0.56
N ILE A 259 -4.49 -8.03 -0.84
CA ILE A 259 -4.44 -7.46 -2.18
C ILE A 259 -3.34 -8.18 -2.95
N LEU A 260 -3.58 -8.50 -4.22
CA LEU A 260 -2.56 -8.98 -5.16
C LEU A 260 -2.55 -8.08 -6.40
N LYS A 261 -1.47 -7.34 -6.60
CA LYS A 261 -1.29 -6.43 -7.73
C LYS A 261 -0.32 -7.04 -8.73
N THR A 262 -0.69 -7.07 -10.01
CA THR A 262 0.24 -7.39 -11.09
C THR A 262 0.98 -6.13 -11.54
N CYS A 263 2.31 -6.22 -11.59
CA CYS A 263 3.22 -5.20 -12.09
C CYS A 263 3.52 -5.54 -13.56
N ALA A 264 2.74 -4.96 -14.47
CA ALA A 264 2.91 -5.18 -15.91
C ALA A 264 4.04 -4.30 -16.47
N ASP A 265 5.25 -4.46 -15.94
CA ASP A 265 6.45 -3.77 -16.40
C ASP A 265 7.41 -4.75 -17.12
N GLU A 266 8.10 -4.25 -18.15
CA GLU A 266 8.99 -5.07 -18.98
C GLU A 266 10.15 -5.67 -18.17
N ARG A 267 10.57 -4.98 -17.10
CA ARG A 267 11.71 -5.37 -16.29
C ARG A 267 11.38 -6.57 -15.41
N GLY A 268 10.25 -6.52 -14.70
CA GLY A 268 9.69 -7.62 -13.92
C GLY A 268 9.42 -8.85 -14.78
N LEU A 269 8.87 -8.67 -15.99
CA LEU A 269 8.66 -9.77 -16.94
C LEU A 269 9.98 -10.37 -17.44
N GLY A 270 10.94 -9.54 -17.82
CA GLY A 270 12.25 -9.98 -18.26
C GLY A 270 12.99 -10.75 -17.16
N PHE A 271 12.89 -10.29 -15.91
CA PHE A 271 13.49 -10.96 -14.74
C PHE A 271 12.82 -12.30 -14.44
N ALA A 272 11.48 -12.35 -14.45
CA ALA A 272 10.71 -13.57 -14.24
C ALA A 272 11.00 -14.65 -15.31
N ARG A 273 11.41 -14.25 -16.52
CA ARG A 273 11.83 -15.16 -17.60
C ARG A 273 13.34 -15.37 -17.68
N HIS A 274 14.11 -14.79 -16.76
CA HIS A 274 15.55 -14.98 -16.77
C HIS A 274 15.88 -16.48 -16.56
N PRO A 275 16.78 -17.09 -17.36
CA PRO A 275 17.05 -18.54 -17.28
C PRO A 275 17.51 -19.01 -15.90
N GLN A 276 18.08 -18.11 -15.11
CA GLN A 276 18.57 -18.40 -13.75
C GLN A 276 17.67 -17.82 -12.66
N VAL A 277 16.44 -17.38 -12.97
CA VAL A 277 15.54 -16.76 -11.97
C VAL A 277 15.35 -17.65 -10.74
N ALA A 278 15.25 -18.97 -10.94
CA ALA A 278 15.11 -19.95 -9.86
C ALA A 278 16.34 -20.09 -8.95
N LEU A 279 17.50 -19.58 -9.38
CA LEU A 279 18.71 -19.53 -8.58
C LEU A 279 18.88 -18.16 -7.92
N ILE A 280 18.88 -17.10 -8.73
CA ILE A 280 19.27 -15.76 -8.28
C ILE A 280 18.22 -15.10 -7.39
N SER A 281 16.92 -15.35 -7.63
CA SER A 281 15.84 -14.80 -6.80
C SER A 281 15.64 -15.52 -5.46
N GLN A 282 16.22 -16.72 -5.32
CA GLN A 282 15.96 -17.61 -4.18
C GLN A 282 17.03 -17.50 -3.06
N GLN A 283 17.96 -16.54 -3.16
CA GLN A 283 19.02 -16.37 -2.17
C GLN A 283 18.54 -15.61 -0.92
N GLY A 284 17.86 -14.48 -1.14
CA GLY A 284 17.43 -13.55 -0.09
C GLY A 284 17.10 -12.17 -0.66
N PRO A 285 16.68 -11.21 0.19
CA PRO A 285 16.51 -9.82 -0.21
C PRO A 285 17.87 -9.12 -0.43
N ALA A 286 17.85 -7.98 -1.14
CA ALA A 286 19.01 -7.10 -1.34
C ALA A 286 19.52 -6.47 -0.03
N THR A 287 18.64 -6.15 0.90
CA THR A 287 19.02 -5.72 2.25
C THR A 287 18.23 -6.53 3.26
N PRO A 288 18.80 -6.81 4.45
CA PRO A 288 18.10 -7.56 5.49
C PRO A 288 16.76 -6.91 5.88
N ASP A 289 16.70 -5.58 5.95
CA ASP A 289 15.53 -4.80 6.35
C ASP A 289 14.30 -5.07 5.48
N HIS A 290 14.50 -5.39 4.19
CA HIS A 290 13.41 -5.66 3.26
C HIS A 290 12.62 -6.94 3.61
N VAL A 291 13.23 -7.90 4.34
CA VAL A 291 12.63 -9.20 4.62
C VAL A 291 11.29 -9.10 5.34
N ILE A 292 11.10 -8.09 6.19
CA ILE A 292 9.86 -7.91 6.96
C ILE A 292 8.67 -7.59 6.04
N ARG A 293 8.93 -7.04 4.84
CA ARG A 293 7.92 -6.67 3.84
C ARG A 293 7.79 -7.72 2.74
N THR A 294 8.90 -8.28 2.27
CA THR A 294 8.93 -9.13 1.06
C THR A 294 9.00 -10.62 1.34
N LYS A 295 9.26 -11.03 2.59
CA LYS A 295 9.77 -12.36 2.95
C LYS A 295 11.14 -12.64 2.34
N ARG A 296 11.76 -13.76 2.77
CA ARG A 296 13.11 -14.13 2.31
C ARG A 296 13.18 -14.38 0.80
N THR A 297 12.18 -15.03 0.21
CA THR A 297 12.18 -15.42 -1.20
C THR A 297 10.82 -15.18 -1.84
N PRO A 298 10.76 -14.91 -3.17
CA PRO A 298 9.51 -14.86 -3.92
C PRO A 298 8.97 -16.27 -4.16
N LEU A 299 7.65 -16.37 -4.37
CA LEU A 299 7.03 -17.53 -4.99
C LEU A 299 7.37 -17.54 -6.49
N LEU A 300 7.75 -18.71 -7.02
CA LEU A 300 7.91 -18.94 -8.45
C LEU A 300 6.66 -19.65 -8.98
N GLY A 301 6.00 -19.06 -9.97
CA GLY A 301 4.73 -19.57 -10.50
C GLY A 301 3.57 -19.37 -9.53
N ALA A 302 2.72 -20.38 -9.36
CA ALA A 302 1.46 -20.28 -8.61
C ALA A 302 1.30 -21.31 -7.47
N ASP A 303 2.33 -22.11 -7.15
CA ASP A 303 2.26 -23.12 -6.08
C ASP A 303 2.43 -22.51 -4.68
N VAL A 304 1.37 -21.89 -4.18
CA VAL A 304 1.34 -21.31 -2.82
C VAL A 304 1.54 -22.39 -1.74
N GLY A 305 1.06 -23.61 -1.97
CA GLY A 305 1.19 -24.72 -1.01
C GLY A 305 2.65 -25.10 -0.80
N GLY A 306 3.38 -25.34 -1.89
CA GLY A 306 4.82 -25.64 -1.85
C GLY A 306 5.64 -24.50 -1.23
N TYR A 307 5.28 -23.24 -1.50
CA TYR A 307 5.92 -22.09 -0.83
C TYR A 307 5.73 -22.12 0.68
N VAL A 308 4.49 -22.36 1.15
CA VAL A 308 4.17 -22.43 2.58
C VAL A 308 4.93 -23.56 3.28
N GLU A 309 5.06 -24.73 2.63
CA GLU A 309 5.87 -25.84 3.16
C GLU A 309 7.36 -25.48 3.25
N ALA A 310 7.90 -24.83 2.22
CA ALA A 310 9.28 -24.36 2.23
C ALA A 310 9.53 -23.33 3.33
N TYR A 311 8.59 -22.40 3.55
CA TYR A 311 8.67 -21.40 4.63
C TYR A 311 8.59 -22.05 6.01
N ARG A 312 7.72 -23.05 6.21
CA ARG A 312 7.64 -23.82 7.47
C ARG A 312 8.95 -24.56 7.77
N ARG A 313 9.56 -25.17 6.75
CA ARG A 313 10.87 -25.81 6.90
C ARG A 313 11.94 -24.77 7.27
N TYR A 314 11.99 -23.65 6.57
CA TYR A 314 12.90 -22.54 6.89
C TYR A 314 12.73 -22.08 8.34
N PHE A 315 11.49 -21.87 8.80
CA PHE A 315 11.22 -21.54 10.19
C PHE A 315 11.71 -22.63 11.16
N GLY A 316 11.39 -23.90 10.88
CA GLY A 316 11.81 -25.02 11.73
C GLY A 316 13.34 -25.17 11.84
N ASP A 317 14.06 -24.98 10.72
CA ASP A 317 15.51 -25.07 10.66
C ASP A 317 16.19 -23.93 11.45
N GLN A 318 15.63 -22.71 11.40
CA GLN A 318 16.25 -21.52 12.03
C GLN A 318 15.78 -21.27 13.47
N ALA A 319 14.55 -21.62 13.82
CA ALA A 319 13.99 -21.40 15.16
C ALA A 319 14.45 -22.44 16.20
N ALA A 320 15.30 -23.40 15.81
CA ALA A 320 15.75 -24.50 16.66
C ALA A 320 16.40 -23.99 17.96
N GLY A 321 15.64 -23.99 19.06
CA GLY A 321 16.10 -23.57 20.40
C GLY A 321 15.51 -22.25 20.92
N ALA A 322 14.69 -21.52 20.14
CA ALA A 322 14.07 -20.25 20.55
C ALA A 322 12.54 -20.36 20.69
N GLN A 323 11.96 -19.64 21.66
CA GLN A 323 10.49 -19.48 21.78
C GLN A 323 9.98 -18.42 20.79
N GLN A 324 10.02 -18.71 19.48
CA GLN A 324 9.46 -17.83 18.46
C GLN A 324 8.13 -18.39 17.92
N THR A 325 7.20 -17.50 17.56
CA THR A 325 5.96 -17.86 16.87
C THR A 325 6.13 -17.57 15.39
N MET A 326 5.85 -18.56 14.54
CA MET A 326 5.96 -18.40 13.09
C MET A 326 5.06 -17.27 12.59
N LEU A 327 5.61 -16.37 11.78
CA LEU A 327 4.83 -15.36 11.07
C LEU A 327 3.97 -16.01 9.99
N ASP A 328 3.02 -15.26 9.42
CA ASP A 328 2.20 -15.80 8.33
C ASP A 328 3.10 -16.25 7.15
N PRO A 329 2.92 -17.47 6.62
CA PRO A 329 3.81 -18.07 5.62
C PRO A 329 3.46 -17.67 4.18
N ALA A 330 2.57 -16.70 3.97
CA ALA A 330 2.14 -16.32 2.64
C ALA A 330 3.25 -15.55 1.88
N PRO A 331 3.43 -15.83 0.58
CA PRO A 331 4.36 -15.08 -0.24
C PRO A 331 3.88 -13.62 -0.38
N ARG A 332 4.85 -12.71 -0.49
CA ARG A 332 4.60 -11.29 -0.76
C ARG A 332 4.98 -10.90 -2.18
N VAL A 333 5.86 -11.67 -2.81
CA VAL A 333 6.32 -11.47 -4.17
C VAL A 333 6.10 -12.75 -4.94
N VAL A 334 5.60 -12.62 -6.17
CA VAL A 334 5.39 -13.70 -7.11
C VAL A 334 6.10 -13.36 -8.42
N LEU A 335 6.89 -14.30 -8.92
CA LEU A 335 7.52 -14.23 -10.24
C LEU A 335 6.95 -15.35 -11.10
N ASP A 336 6.26 -14.98 -12.17
CA ASP A 336 5.65 -15.92 -13.10
C ASP A 336 6.06 -15.56 -14.54
N PRO A 337 6.46 -16.54 -15.36
CA PRO A 337 6.87 -16.26 -16.74
C PRO A 337 5.72 -15.71 -17.60
N ALA A 338 4.45 -15.94 -17.29
CA ALA A 338 3.32 -15.45 -18.07
C ALA A 338 3.11 -13.94 -17.88
N PHE A 339 3.06 -13.48 -16.63
CA PHE A 339 2.68 -12.11 -16.28
C PHE A 339 3.78 -11.27 -15.62
N GLY A 340 4.94 -11.86 -15.31
CA GLY A 340 6.08 -11.16 -14.73
C GLY A 340 6.01 -11.09 -13.21
N LEU A 341 5.98 -9.87 -12.67
CA LEU A 341 5.97 -9.60 -11.24
C LEU A 341 4.53 -9.40 -10.74
N ALA A 342 4.17 -10.05 -9.65
CA ALA A 342 3.01 -9.68 -8.86
C ALA A 342 3.37 -9.57 -7.38
N VAL A 343 2.70 -8.68 -6.66
CA VAL A 343 3.00 -8.37 -5.26
C VAL A 343 1.75 -8.42 -4.40
N ALA A 344 1.89 -8.92 -3.19
CA ALA A 344 0.81 -9.08 -2.24
C ALA A 344 1.02 -8.25 -0.98
N GLY A 345 -0.05 -7.62 -0.50
CA GLY A 345 -0.05 -6.80 0.72
C GLY A 345 -1.39 -6.84 1.44
N ARG A 346 -1.39 -6.54 2.74
CA ARG A 346 -2.64 -6.46 3.55
C ARG A 346 -3.51 -5.28 3.12
N THR A 347 -2.92 -4.29 2.48
CA THR A 347 -3.57 -3.15 1.87
C THR A 347 -2.95 -2.88 0.49
N ALA A 348 -3.59 -2.07 -0.36
CA ALA A 348 -3.01 -1.66 -1.63
C ALA A 348 -1.71 -0.84 -1.43
N LYS A 349 -1.61 -0.09 -0.32
CA LYS A 349 -0.39 0.62 0.06
C LYS A 349 0.75 -0.37 0.38
N ASP A 350 0.48 -1.41 1.17
CA ASP A 350 1.49 -2.42 1.49
C ASP A 350 1.96 -3.16 0.24
N ALA A 351 1.05 -3.49 -0.68
CA ALA A 351 1.41 -4.09 -1.96
C ALA A 351 2.33 -3.16 -2.78
N GLY A 352 2.04 -1.86 -2.82
CA GLY A 352 2.90 -0.87 -3.49
C GLY A 352 4.29 -0.74 -2.85
N ILE A 353 4.39 -0.84 -1.52
CA ILE A 353 5.70 -0.89 -0.82
C ILE A 353 6.51 -2.11 -1.27
N VAL A 354 5.85 -3.27 -1.37
CA VAL A 354 6.50 -4.52 -1.80
C VAL A 354 6.94 -4.45 -3.27
N GLU A 355 6.14 -3.85 -4.16
CA GLU A 355 6.51 -3.57 -5.55
C GLU A 355 7.75 -2.71 -5.65
N ASP A 356 7.77 -1.56 -4.97
CA ASP A 356 8.93 -0.67 -4.98
C ASP A 356 10.17 -1.42 -4.48
N ILE A 357 10.11 -2.04 -3.30
CA ILE A 357 11.25 -2.80 -2.74
C ILE A 357 11.76 -3.88 -3.71
N TYR A 358 10.86 -4.64 -4.33
CA TYR A 358 11.27 -5.76 -5.17
C TYR A 358 11.76 -5.31 -6.55
N ALA A 359 11.24 -4.22 -7.11
CA ALA A 359 11.78 -3.62 -8.33
C ALA A 359 13.26 -3.22 -8.15
N HIS A 360 13.60 -2.61 -7.01
CA HIS A 360 14.99 -2.30 -6.66
C HIS A 360 15.83 -3.56 -6.42
N THR A 361 15.24 -4.57 -5.76
CA THR A 361 15.90 -5.87 -5.56
C THR A 361 16.25 -6.55 -6.89
N ILE A 362 15.39 -6.46 -7.92
CA ILE A 362 15.68 -6.96 -9.27
C ILE A 362 16.94 -6.29 -9.84
N GLU A 363 17.04 -4.96 -9.75
CA GLU A 363 18.23 -4.25 -10.23
C GLU A 363 19.48 -4.65 -9.46
N VAL A 364 19.42 -4.71 -8.13
CA VAL A 364 20.56 -5.14 -7.30
C VAL A 364 21.04 -6.54 -7.70
N ILE A 365 20.12 -7.50 -7.84
CA ILE A 365 20.46 -8.87 -8.25
C ILE A 365 21.14 -8.87 -9.62
N LEU A 366 20.55 -8.21 -10.62
CA LEU A 366 21.09 -8.21 -11.99
C LEU A 366 22.48 -7.58 -12.06
N ARG A 367 22.68 -6.46 -11.36
CA ARG A 367 23.97 -5.76 -11.29
C ARG A 367 25.04 -6.60 -10.57
N ALA A 368 24.67 -7.23 -9.46
CA ALA A 368 25.56 -8.12 -8.72
C ALA A 368 25.93 -9.39 -9.52
N GLU A 369 24.97 -9.97 -10.24
CA GLU A 369 25.22 -11.08 -11.17
C GLU A 369 26.22 -10.68 -12.26
N ALA A 370 26.09 -9.48 -12.84
CA ALA A 370 27.06 -8.95 -13.81
C ALA A 370 28.47 -8.71 -13.22
N LEU A 371 28.59 -8.54 -11.89
CA LEU A 371 29.87 -8.39 -11.18
C LEU A 371 30.48 -9.72 -10.67
N GLY A 372 29.87 -10.88 -10.96
CA GLY A 372 30.41 -12.18 -10.57
C GLY A 372 29.52 -13.00 -9.63
N GLY A 373 28.25 -12.61 -9.48
CA GLY A 373 27.21 -13.38 -8.80
C GLY A 373 26.67 -12.66 -7.57
N PHE A 374 25.34 -12.54 -7.52
CA PHE A 374 24.59 -12.06 -6.38
C PHE A 374 24.76 -13.02 -5.20
N ARG A 375 24.90 -12.44 -4.01
CA ARG A 375 24.97 -13.17 -2.76
C ARG A 375 24.29 -12.37 -1.65
N ALA A 376 23.07 -12.78 -1.31
CA ALA A 376 22.39 -12.30 -0.13
C ALA A 376 23.06 -12.80 1.16
N LEU A 377 22.68 -12.22 2.28
CA LEU A 377 23.02 -12.71 3.61
C LEU A 377 22.58 -14.17 3.80
N PRO A 378 23.28 -14.94 4.66
CA PRO A 378 22.91 -16.31 4.91
C PRO A 378 21.54 -16.39 5.63
N PRO A 379 20.80 -17.52 5.49
CA PRO A 379 19.46 -17.66 6.06
C PRO A 379 19.33 -17.34 7.56
N PRO A 380 20.29 -17.69 8.46
CA PRO A 380 20.19 -17.36 9.88
C PRO A 380 20.16 -15.85 10.15
N ASP A 381 20.95 -15.07 9.42
CA ASP A 381 21.03 -13.62 9.57
C ASP A 381 19.74 -12.94 9.07
N ILE A 382 19.22 -13.41 7.94
CA ILE A 382 17.92 -12.94 7.42
C ILE A 382 16.79 -13.29 8.40
N PHE A 383 16.82 -14.50 8.96
CA PHE A 383 15.82 -14.96 9.93
C PHE A 383 15.85 -14.13 11.21
N ALA A 384 17.05 -13.80 11.71
CA ALA A 384 17.22 -12.98 12.89
C ALA A 384 16.53 -11.61 12.75
N ILE A 385 16.60 -10.99 11.57
CA ILE A 385 15.94 -9.71 11.26
C ILE A 385 14.44 -9.89 11.04
N GLU A 386 14.03 -10.91 10.29
CA GLU A 386 12.62 -11.19 10.03
C GLU A 386 11.81 -11.40 11.31
N TYR A 387 12.41 -12.07 12.30
CA TYR A 387 11.79 -12.36 13.60
C TYR A 387 12.22 -11.42 14.72
N TRP A 388 12.90 -10.32 14.39
CA TRP A 388 13.29 -9.33 15.38
C TRP A 388 12.09 -8.49 15.82
N ASP A 389 11.78 -8.51 17.13
CA ASP A 389 10.61 -7.83 17.67
C ASP A 389 10.60 -6.31 17.39
N LEU A 390 11.77 -5.66 17.44
CA LEU A 390 11.89 -4.22 17.15
C LEU A 390 11.55 -3.90 15.70
N GLU A 391 11.95 -4.76 14.77
CA GLU A 391 11.70 -4.57 13.35
C GLU A 391 10.24 -4.90 13.00
N GLN A 392 9.70 -5.98 13.59
CA GLN A 392 8.28 -6.35 13.47
C GLN A 392 7.36 -5.29 14.08
N ALA A 393 7.79 -4.56 15.11
CA ALA A 393 7.01 -3.47 15.69
C ALA A 393 6.72 -2.35 14.67
N LYS A 394 7.60 -2.11 13.67
CA LYS A 394 7.37 -1.13 12.60
C LYS A 394 6.12 -1.47 11.76
N LEU A 395 5.76 -2.75 11.66
CA LEU A 395 4.56 -3.21 10.95
C LEU A 395 3.29 -3.16 11.81
N LYS A 396 3.43 -3.25 13.14
CA LYS A 396 2.31 -3.30 14.09
C LYS A 396 1.76 -1.92 14.48
N GLN A 397 2.47 -0.84 14.16
CA GLN A 397 2.08 0.54 14.53
C GLN A 397 0.75 1.02 13.92
N SER A 398 0.16 0.27 12.97
CA SER A 398 -1.04 0.68 12.21
C SER A 398 -2.38 0.56 12.95
N GLY A 399 -2.40 0.23 14.23
CA GLY A 399 -3.66 0.01 14.97
C GLY A 399 -4.43 -1.23 14.50
N LYS A 400 -5.69 -1.37 14.93
CA LYS A 400 -6.55 -2.47 14.48
C LYS A 400 -6.86 -2.27 12.99
N PRO A 401 -6.63 -3.28 12.11
CA PRO A 401 -6.91 -3.13 10.70
C PRO A 401 -8.39 -2.78 10.46
N PRO A 402 -8.69 -1.89 9.51
CA PRO A 402 -10.06 -1.61 9.08
C PRO A 402 -10.80 -2.89 8.69
N VAL A 403 -12.14 -2.86 8.79
CA VAL A 403 -12.99 -4.06 8.62
C VAL A 403 -12.82 -4.74 7.27
N TYR A 404 -12.56 -3.97 6.20
CA TYR A 404 -12.40 -4.44 4.82
C TYR A 404 -10.95 -4.41 4.32
N ALA A 405 -9.98 -4.30 5.21
CA ALA A 405 -8.57 -4.37 4.83
C ALA A 405 -8.28 -5.65 4.02
N GLY A 406 -7.68 -5.48 2.85
CA GLY A 406 -7.33 -6.56 1.93
C GLY A 406 -8.47 -7.03 1.02
N GLU A 407 -9.66 -6.43 1.13
CA GLU A 407 -10.84 -6.77 0.31
C GLU A 407 -11.07 -5.75 -0.82
N VAL A 408 -11.77 -6.17 -1.87
CA VAL A 408 -12.00 -5.39 -3.10
C VAL A 408 -13.50 -5.20 -3.34
N ALA A 409 -13.94 -3.94 -3.45
CA ALA A 409 -15.29 -3.57 -3.80
C ALA A 409 -15.38 -3.01 -5.22
N PHE A 410 -16.35 -3.49 -6.01
CA PHE A 410 -16.63 -3.03 -7.36
C PHE A 410 -17.98 -2.30 -7.36
N VAL A 411 -17.98 -1.01 -7.70
CA VAL A 411 -19.13 -0.11 -7.58
C VAL A 411 -19.49 0.46 -8.96
N THR A 412 -20.74 0.30 -9.39
CA THR A 412 -21.23 0.87 -10.65
C THR A 412 -21.93 2.21 -10.44
N GLY A 413 -21.86 3.13 -11.42
CA GLY A 413 -22.43 4.47 -11.26
C GLY A 413 -21.69 5.28 -10.19
N ALA A 414 -20.37 5.16 -10.16
CA ALA A 414 -19.51 5.61 -9.06
C ALA A 414 -19.13 7.10 -9.10
N ALA A 415 -19.40 7.84 -10.17
CA ALA A 415 -18.95 9.23 -10.32
C ALA A 415 -19.75 10.22 -9.47
N SER A 416 -20.99 9.89 -9.11
CA SER A 416 -21.89 10.82 -8.40
C SER A 416 -22.87 10.11 -7.44
N GLY A 417 -23.56 10.91 -6.62
CA GLY A 417 -24.65 10.46 -5.74
C GLY A 417 -24.28 9.28 -4.85
N ILE A 418 -25.19 8.30 -4.77
CA ILE A 418 -25.07 7.08 -3.95
C ILE A 418 -23.79 6.30 -4.28
N GLY A 419 -23.43 6.17 -5.56
CA GLY A 419 -22.24 5.41 -5.96
C GLY A 419 -20.95 6.07 -5.50
N LYS A 420 -20.83 7.40 -5.65
CA LYS A 420 -19.70 8.17 -5.12
C LYS A 420 -19.59 8.08 -3.60
N ALA A 421 -20.73 8.19 -2.91
CA ALA A 421 -20.77 8.02 -1.45
C ALA A 421 -20.38 6.59 -1.03
N ALA A 422 -20.79 5.56 -1.78
CA ALA A 422 -20.41 4.17 -1.54
C ALA A 422 -18.90 3.99 -1.71
N VAL A 423 -18.30 4.55 -2.76
CA VAL A 423 -16.83 4.54 -2.94
C VAL A 423 -16.12 5.11 -1.71
N ALA A 424 -16.52 6.30 -1.25
CA ALA A 424 -15.93 6.94 -0.08
C ALA A 424 -16.09 6.07 1.18
N SER A 425 -17.26 5.47 1.35
CA SER A 425 -17.61 4.60 2.48
C SER A 425 -16.77 3.32 2.54
N PHE A 426 -16.58 2.62 1.42
CA PHE A 426 -15.72 1.43 1.34
C PHE A 426 -14.24 1.76 1.55
N LEU A 427 -13.75 2.87 0.97
CA LEU A 427 -12.38 3.35 1.19
C LEU A 427 -12.12 3.72 2.66
N ALA A 428 -13.07 4.37 3.33
CA ALA A 428 -12.97 4.69 4.76
C ALA A 428 -12.93 3.44 5.64
N ARG A 429 -13.60 2.36 5.23
CA ARG A 429 -13.57 1.03 5.86
C ARG A 429 -12.38 0.16 5.43
N GLY A 430 -11.47 0.69 4.60
CA GLY A 430 -10.19 0.10 4.22
C GLY A 430 -10.22 -0.89 3.05
N ALA A 431 -11.31 -0.96 2.29
CA ALA A 431 -11.35 -1.75 1.05
C ALA A 431 -10.55 -1.07 -0.06
N ALA A 432 -10.00 -1.86 -0.97
CA ALA A 432 -9.68 -1.36 -2.31
C ALA A 432 -10.99 -1.23 -3.11
N VAL A 433 -11.15 -0.14 -3.85
CA VAL A 433 -12.40 0.16 -4.56
C VAL A 433 -12.16 0.41 -6.04
N VAL A 434 -12.91 -0.30 -6.87
CA VAL A 434 -13.03 -0.07 -8.31
C VAL A 434 -14.36 0.62 -8.56
N GLY A 435 -14.32 1.85 -9.05
CA GLY A 435 -15.51 2.61 -9.42
C GLY A 435 -15.63 2.67 -10.94
N ILE A 436 -16.77 2.28 -11.49
CA ILE A 436 -17.06 2.45 -12.92
C ILE A 436 -18.22 3.42 -13.13
N ASP A 437 -18.10 4.25 -14.16
CA ASP A 437 -19.15 5.20 -14.56
C ASP A 437 -19.02 5.57 -16.05
N LEU A 438 -20.11 6.05 -16.65
CA LEU A 438 -20.07 6.64 -17.99
C LEU A 438 -19.34 7.99 -17.98
N ASP A 439 -19.43 8.72 -16.86
CA ASP A 439 -18.74 9.99 -16.65
C ASP A 439 -17.23 9.78 -16.45
N PRO A 440 -16.35 10.37 -17.28
CA PRO A 440 -14.89 10.28 -17.11
C PRO A 440 -14.38 10.84 -15.78
N GLY A 441 -15.17 11.67 -15.08
CA GLY A 441 -14.82 12.20 -13.76
C GLY A 441 -14.58 11.12 -12.69
N VAL A 442 -15.02 9.88 -12.92
CA VAL A 442 -14.72 8.74 -12.03
C VAL A 442 -13.22 8.44 -11.95
N GLU A 443 -12.46 8.65 -13.02
CA GLU A 443 -11.03 8.30 -13.12
C GLU A 443 -10.16 9.14 -12.16
N SER A 444 -10.57 10.36 -11.87
CA SER A 444 -9.86 11.30 -11.00
C SER A 444 -10.55 11.53 -9.65
N LEU A 445 -11.56 10.71 -9.31
CA LEU A 445 -12.38 10.89 -8.10
C LEU A 445 -11.55 10.86 -6.81
N HIS A 446 -10.54 9.98 -6.75
CA HIS A 446 -9.57 9.91 -5.66
C HIS A 446 -8.16 9.58 -6.17
N ALA A 447 -7.16 10.36 -5.76
CA ALA A 447 -5.75 10.06 -6.01
C ALA A 447 -5.17 9.18 -4.89
N ARG A 448 -5.59 7.90 -4.83
CA ARG A 448 -5.17 6.95 -3.80
C ARG A 448 -4.77 5.60 -4.40
N ALA A 449 -3.87 4.87 -3.74
CA ALA A 449 -3.40 3.57 -4.21
C ALA A 449 -4.49 2.48 -4.19
N ASP A 450 -5.47 2.62 -3.28
CA ASP A 450 -6.60 1.73 -3.04
C ASP A 450 -7.85 2.11 -3.84
N PHE A 451 -7.77 3.03 -4.80
CA PHE A 451 -8.88 3.39 -5.70
C PHE A 451 -8.49 3.23 -7.16
N LEU A 452 -9.41 2.70 -7.97
CA LEU A 452 -9.31 2.66 -9.43
C LEU A 452 -10.64 3.12 -10.04
N GLY A 453 -10.67 4.31 -10.62
CA GLY A 453 -11.80 4.79 -11.42
C GLY A 453 -11.64 4.40 -12.88
N LEU A 454 -12.70 3.90 -13.51
CA LEU A 454 -12.69 3.53 -14.94
C LEU A 454 -13.93 4.08 -15.64
N ARG A 455 -13.74 4.79 -16.75
CA ARG A 455 -14.84 5.12 -17.64
C ARG A 455 -15.35 3.85 -18.33
N CYS A 456 -16.62 3.52 -18.12
CA CYS A 456 -17.25 2.32 -18.67
C CYS A 456 -18.77 2.53 -18.80
N ASP A 457 -19.30 2.27 -20.00
CA ASP A 457 -20.74 2.09 -20.20
C ASP A 457 -21.12 0.68 -19.78
N VAL A 458 -21.99 0.56 -18.78
CA VAL A 458 -22.46 -0.74 -18.27
C VAL A 458 -23.26 -1.56 -19.30
N THR A 459 -23.70 -0.95 -20.41
CA THR A 459 -24.37 -1.64 -21.50
C THR A 459 -23.40 -2.20 -22.56
N ASP A 460 -22.11 -1.85 -22.48
CA ASP A 460 -21.06 -2.40 -23.32
C ASP A 460 -20.38 -3.59 -22.61
N ALA A 461 -20.73 -4.79 -23.07
CA ALA A 461 -20.19 -6.03 -22.50
C ALA A 461 -18.66 -6.14 -22.63
N SER A 462 -18.06 -5.63 -23.71
CA SER A 462 -16.61 -5.66 -23.90
C SER A 462 -15.93 -4.71 -22.92
N ALA A 463 -16.47 -3.50 -22.76
CA ALA A 463 -15.95 -2.52 -21.81
C ALA A 463 -16.04 -3.03 -20.37
N LEU A 464 -17.15 -3.70 -20.00
CA LEU A 464 -17.31 -4.30 -18.67
C LEU A 464 -16.28 -5.40 -18.41
N LEU A 465 -16.07 -6.32 -19.36
CA LEU A 465 -15.06 -7.39 -19.21
C LEU A 465 -13.65 -6.82 -19.06
N GLN A 466 -13.32 -5.76 -19.81
CA GLN A 466 -12.05 -5.04 -19.66
C GLN A 466 -11.93 -4.36 -18.30
N ALA A 467 -13.01 -3.75 -17.80
CA ALA A 467 -13.02 -3.13 -16.48
C ALA A 467 -12.81 -4.16 -15.35
N LEU A 468 -13.42 -5.34 -15.47
CA LEU A 468 -13.20 -6.47 -14.54
C LEU A 468 -11.76 -6.99 -14.62
N CYS A 469 -11.20 -7.11 -15.83
CA CYS A 469 -9.80 -7.49 -16.01
C CYS A 469 -8.86 -6.49 -15.31
N ASN A 470 -9.07 -5.19 -15.51
CA ASN A 470 -8.29 -4.14 -14.86
C ASN A 470 -8.43 -4.17 -13.33
N ALA A 471 -9.64 -4.41 -12.82
CA ALA A 471 -9.90 -4.57 -11.38
C ALA A 471 -9.07 -5.72 -10.79
N VAL A 472 -9.10 -6.88 -11.45
CA VAL A 472 -8.41 -8.08 -11.00
C VAL A 472 -6.90 -7.94 -11.15
N LEU A 473 -6.40 -7.34 -12.24
CA LEU A 473 -4.96 -7.07 -12.38
C LEU A 473 -4.45 -6.12 -11.30
N ARG A 474 -5.26 -5.13 -10.92
CA ARG A 474 -4.87 -4.10 -9.96
C ARG A 474 -4.94 -4.58 -8.50
N PHE A 475 -5.97 -5.34 -8.14
CA PHE A 475 -6.25 -5.71 -6.75
C PHE A 475 -6.38 -7.21 -6.48
N GLY A 476 -6.42 -8.01 -7.53
CA GLY A 476 -6.33 -9.48 -7.50
C GLY A 476 -7.68 -10.19 -7.42
N GLY A 477 -8.80 -9.49 -7.42
CA GLY A 477 -10.13 -10.11 -7.34
C GLY A 477 -11.27 -9.12 -7.08
N ILE A 478 -12.46 -9.64 -6.82
CA ILE A 478 -13.67 -8.88 -6.45
C ILE A 478 -14.36 -9.62 -5.31
N ASP A 479 -14.50 -8.96 -4.16
CA ASP A 479 -15.15 -9.55 -2.98
C ASP A 479 -16.55 -8.97 -2.75
N MET A 480 -16.76 -7.73 -3.18
CA MET A 480 -17.99 -6.97 -2.98
C MET A 480 -18.44 -6.34 -4.30
N LEU A 481 -19.72 -6.47 -4.64
CA LEU A 481 -20.33 -5.88 -5.83
C LEU A 481 -21.49 -4.97 -5.43
N VAL A 482 -21.43 -3.70 -5.82
CA VAL A 482 -22.51 -2.75 -5.62
C VAL A 482 -23.13 -2.37 -6.97
N LEU A 483 -24.32 -2.90 -7.20
CA LEU A 483 -25.12 -2.65 -8.39
C LEU A 483 -25.93 -1.38 -8.19
N ASN A 484 -25.30 -0.23 -8.44
CA ASN A 484 -25.88 1.09 -8.23
C ASN A 484 -26.28 1.81 -9.53
N ALA A 485 -25.56 1.59 -10.63
CA ALA A 485 -25.87 2.20 -11.92
C ALA A 485 -27.33 2.01 -12.33
N GLY A 486 -27.97 3.11 -12.74
CA GLY A 486 -29.34 3.10 -13.22
C GLY A 486 -29.79 4.47 -13.70
N ILE A 487 -30.77 4.48 -14.59
CA ILE A 487 -31.35 5.68 -15.19
C ILE A 487 -32.83 5.79 -14.86
N PHE A 488 -33.29 7.00 -14.63
CA PHE A 488 -34.70 7.36 -14.61
C PHE A 488 -35.00 8.15 -15.87
N ALA A 489 -35.86 7.61 -16.75
CA ALA A 489 -36.24 8.29 -17.99
C ALA A 489 -37.31 9.37 -17.73
N ALA A 490 -37.74 10.08 -18.77
CA ALA A 490 -38.75 11.12 -18.60
C ALA A 490 -40.06 10.50 -18.08
N SER A 491 -40.74 11.22 -17.17
CA SER A 491 -42.00 10.74 -16.58
C SER A 491 -43.09 10.66 -17.66
N ARG A 492 -43.47 9.45 -18.07
CA ARG A 492 -44.49 9.20 -19.11
C ARG A 492 -45.53 8.19 -18.67
N ARG A 493 -46.79 8.43 -19.03
CA ARG A 493 -47.85 7.41 -18.88
C ARG A 493 -47.59 6.27 -19.86
N ILE A 494 -48.14 5.09 -19.55
CA ILE A 494 -47.93 3.87 -20.34
C ILE A 494 -48.33 4.06 -21.81
N ALA A 495 -49.45 4.74 -22.08
CA ALA A 495 -49.93 5.00 -23.43
C ALA A 495 -48.98 5.87 -24.28
N ASP A 496 -48.12 6.66 -23.63
CA ASP A 496 -47.22 7.62 -24.28
C ASP A 496 -45.75 7.17 -24.25
N LEU A 497 -45.48 5.98 -23.72
CA LEU A 497 -44.14 5.44 -23.54
C LEU A 497 -43.68 4.70 -24.79
N GLY A 498 -42.67 5.25 -25.47
CA GLY A 498 -42.09 4.66 -26.67
C GLY A 498 -41.29 3.38 -26.37
N ALA A 499 -41.25 2.47 -27.34
CA ALA A 499 -40.52 1.20 -27.23
C ALA A 499 -39.00 1.39 -27.03
N GLU A 500 -38.39 2.40 -27.64
CA GLU A 500 -36.96 2.69 -27.49
C GLU A 500 -36.61 3.15 -26.07
N GLU A 501 -37.41 4.04 -25.49
CA GLU A 501 -37.21 4.52 -24.12
C GLU A 501 -37.39 3.38 -23.12
N TRP A 502 -38.40 2.52 -23.31
CA TRP A 502 -38.57 1.30 -22.52
C TRP A 502 -37.34 0.40 -22.60
N ARG A 503 -36.88 0.04 -23.81
CA ARG A 503 -35.72 -0.84 -24.01
C ARG A 503 -34.46 -0.25 -23.42
N ARG A 504 -34.22 1.06 -23.56
CA ARG A 504 -33.06 1.73 -22.97
C ARG A 504 -33.04 1.60 -21.45
N VAL A 505 -34.18 1.83 -20.80
CA VAL A 505 -34.29 1.70 -19.33
C VAL A 505 -34.08 0.25 -18.89
N MET A 506 -34.67 -0.73 -19.59
CA MET A 506 -34.48 -2.14 -19.27
C MET A 506 -33.01 -2.57 -19.47
N ASN A 507 -32.38 -2.14 -20.57
CA ASN A 507 -30.99 -2.48 -20.87
C ASN A 507 -30.03 -2.01 -19.76
N VAL A 508 -30.16 -0.74 -19.34
CA VAL A 508 -29.30 -0.16 -18.30
C VAL A 508 -29.66 -0.70 -16.90
N ASN A 509 -30.94 -0.70 -16.52
CA ASN A 509 -31.33 -1.00 -15.15
C ASN A 509 -31.42 -2.50 -14.85
N LEU A 510 -31.53 -3.37 -15.87
CA LEU A 510 -31.71 -4.82 -15.69
C LEU A 510 -30.62 -5.61 -16.43
N ASP A 511 -30.56 -5.52 -17.76
CA ASP A 511 -29.77 -6.45 -18.59
C ASP A 511 -28.26 -6.31 -18.30
N ALA A 512 -27.78 -5.08 -18.16
CA ALA A 512 -26.42 -4.76 -17.74
C ALA A 512 -26.07 -5.35 -16.36
N ASN A 513 -26.99 -5.22 -15.39
CA ASN A 513 -26.80 -5.74 -14.03
C ASN A 513 -26.76 -7.27 -14.01
N GLN A 514 -27.63 -7.93 -14.80
CA GLN A 514 -27.63 -9.38 -14.95
C GLN A 514 -26.32 -9.89 -15.56
N SER A 515 -25.83 -9.22 -16.61
CA SER A 515 -24.56 -9.58 -17.25
C SER A 515 -23.38 -9.42 -16.29
N LEU A 516 -23.33 -8.29 -15.57
CA LEU A 516 -22.29 -8.05 -14.58
C LEU A 516 -22.35 -9.05 -13.42
N MET A 517 -23.55 -9.44 -12.97
CA MET A 517 -23.72 -10.49 -11.96
C MET A 517 -23.11 -11.83 -12.42
N ARG A 518 -23.40 -12.25 -13.67
CA ARG A 518 -22.81 -13.45 -14.28
C ARG A 518 -21.29 -13.37 -14.32
N ASP A 519 -20.75 -12.24 -14.78
CA ASP A 519 -19.31 -12.09 -15.02
C ASP A 519 -18.51 -11.91 -13.71
N CYS A 520 -19.14 -11.38 -12.65
CA CYS A 520 -18.55 -11.23 -11.31
C CYS A 520 -18.62 -12.49 -10.44
N HIS A 521 -19.60 -13.39 -10.67
CA HIS A 521 -19.79 -14.62 -9.88
C HIS A 521 -18.51 -15.43 -9.63
N PRO A 522 -17.67 -15.74 -10.65
CA PRO A 522 -16.44 -16.51 -10.43
C PRO A 522 -15.47 -15.84 -9.45
N TYR A 523 -15.38 -14.50 -9.47
CA TYR A 523 -14.51 -13.75 -8.56
C TYR A 523 -15.11 -13.67 -7.16
N LEU A 524 -16.41 -13.43 -7.05
CA LEU A 524 -17.14 -13.38 -5.78
C LEU A 524 -17.05 -14.72 -5.03
N LYS A 525 -17.05 -15.84 -5.76
CA LYS A 525 -16.85 -17.19 -5.21
C LYS A 525 -15.45 -17.39 -4.62
N LEU A 526 -14.45 -16.72 -5.18
CA LEU A 526 -13.07 -16.77 -4.71
C LEU A 526 -12.78 -15.78 -3.56
N ALA A 527 -13.72 -14.91 -3.22
CA ALA A 527 -13.55 -13.92 -2.16
C ALA A 527 -13.10 -14.59 -0.83
N PRO A 528 -11.98 -14.17 -0.21
CA PRO A 528 -11.41 -14.85 0.97
C PRO A 528 -12.37 -14.97 2.15
N ARG A 529 -13.36 -14.07 2.22
CA ARG A 529 -14.39 -14.02 3.27
C ARG A 529 -15.81 -14.15 2.70
N GLY A 530 -15.96 -14.81 1.55
CA GLY A 530 -17.23 -14.99 0.84
C GLY A 530 -17.72 -13.71 0.15
N GLY A 531 -18.30 -13.86 -1.04
CA GLY A 531 -18.76 -12.74 -1.86
C GLY A 531 -19.95 -12.00 -1.26
N ARG A 532 -20.05 -10.69 -1.49
CA ARG A 532 -21.23 -9.90 -1.11
C ARG A 532 -21.71 -9.04 -2.27
N VAL A 533 -23.01 -9.01 -2.47
CA VAL A 533 -23.66 -8.17 -3.47
C VAL A 533 -24.71 -7.31 -2.79
N VAL A 534 -24.68 -6.02 -3.08
CA VAL A 534 -25.71 -5.07 -2.70
C VAL A 534 -26.32 -4.47 -3.95
N VAL A 535 -27.63 -4.61 -4.07
CA VAL A 535 -28.41 -4.08 -5.17
C VAL A 535 -29.09 -2.80 -4.72
N ILE A 536 -28.87 -1.70 -5.45
CA ILE A 536 -29.61 -0.45 -5.22
C ILE A 536 -30.91 -0.54 -6.02
N GLY A 537 -31.95 -0.97 -5.31
CA GLY A 537 -33.33 -1.03 -5.76
C GLY A 537 -33.98 0.35 -5.78
N SER A 538 -35.23 0.42 -5.34
CA SER A 538 -35.98 1.68 -5.28
C SER A 538 -37.27 1.49 -4.49
N LYS A 539 -37.73 2.54 -3.80
CA LYS A 539 -39.09 2.65 -3.28
C LYS A 539 -40.19 2.34 -4.33
N ASN A 540 -39.91 2.51 -5.61
CA ASN A 540 -40.86 2.14 -6.68
C ASN A 540 -41.14 0.63 -6.78
N VAL A 541 -40.33 -0.22 -6.15
CA VAL A 541 -40.60 -1.66 -6.07
C VAL A 541 -41.84 -1.95 -5.20
N PRO A 542 -41.89 -1.54 -3.92
CA PRO A 542 -43.10 -1.70 -3.10
C PRO A 542 -44.19 -0.66 -3.40
N ALA A 543 -43.83 0.55 -3.83
CA ALA A 543 -44.78 1.67 -3.92
C ALA A 543 -44.58 2.52 -5.20
N PRO A 544 -44.94 1.98 -6.38
CA PRO A 544 -44.76 2.66 -7.67
C PRO A 544 -45.65 3.90 -7.84
N GLY A 545 -45.29 4.78 -8.78
CA GLY A 545 -46.05 5.99 -9.11
C GLY A 545 -46.40 6.10 -10.60
N PRO A 546 -47.48 6.85 -10.96
CA PRO A 546 -47.76 7.19 -12.35
C PRO A 546 -46.56 7.87 -13.00
N GLY A 547 -46.30 7.56 -14.28
CA GLY A 547 -45.17 8.15 -15.00
C GLY A 547 -43.86 7.34 -14.95
N ALA A 548 -43.77 6.33 -14.09
CA ALA A 548 -42.53 5.61 -13.82
C ALA A 548 -42.54 4.14 -14.31
N ALA A 549 -43.33 3.82 -15.36
CA ALA A 549 -43.58 2.44 -15.75
C ALA A 549 -42.29 1.64 -16.08
N ALA A 550 -41.45 2.15 -16.99
CA ALA A 550 -40.19 1.49 -17.37
C ALA A 550 -39.25 1.35 -16.16
N TYR A 551 -39.06 2.42 -15.39
CA TYR A 551 -38.18 2.41 -14.24
C TYR A 551 -38.66 1.43 -13.16
N SER A 552 -39.95 1.48 -12.79
CA SER A 552 -40.52 0.62 -11.75
C SER A 552 -40.48 -0.86 -12.17
N ALA A 553 -40.82 -1.16 -13.42
CA ALA A 553 -40.72 -2.51 -13.96
C ALA A 553 -39.26 -3.02 -13.94
N SER A 554 -38.30 -2.20 -14.39
CA SER A 554 -36.88 -2.58 -14.39
C SER A 554 -36.33 -2.84 -12.99
N LYS A 555 -36.66 -1.99 -11.99
CA LYS A 555 -36.22 -2.17 -10.60
C LYS A 555 -36.93 -3.33 -9.91
N ALA A 556 -38.20 -3.59 -10.23
CA ALA A 556 -38.90 -4.78 -9.72
C ALA A 556 -38.30 -6.07 -10.29
N ALA A 557 -37.98 -6.09 -11.59
CA ALA A 557 -37.30 -7.21 -12.23
C ALA A 557 -35.91 -7.44 -11.63
N LEU A 558 -35.10 -6.39 -11.46
CA LEU A 558 -33.79 -6.48 -10.83
C LEU A 558 -33.88 -6.99 -9.38
N ASN A 559 -34.87 -6.53 -8.61
CA ASN A 559 -35.10 -7.03 -7.25
C ASN A 559 -35.46 -8.52 -7.23
N GLN A 560 -36.27 -8.98 -8.18
CA GLN A 560 -36.58 -10.41 -8.30
C GLN A 560 -35.35 -11.22 -8.73
N LEU A 561 -34.53 -10.69 -9.64
CA LEU A 561 -33.26 -11.30 -10.02
C LEU A 561 -32.32 -11.43 -8.82
N ALA A 562 -32.21 -10.40 -7.97
CA ALA A 562 -31.40 -10.44 -6.76
C ALA A 562 -31.85 -11.54 -5.79
N ARG A 563 -33.17 -11.77 -5.66
CA ARG A 563 -33.71 -12.86 -4.83
C ARG A 563 -33.37 -14.24 -5.40
N VAL A 564 -33.43 -14.41 -6.72
CA VAL A 564 -33.01 -15.64 -7.39
C VAL A 564 -31.52 -15.88 -7.16
N ALA A 565 -30.68 -14.87 -7.37
CA ALA A 565 -29.24 -14.98 -7.14
C ALA A 565 -28.90 -15.31 -5.67
N ALA A 566 -29.64 -14.78 -4.70
CA ALA A 566 -29.47 -15.14 -3.30
C ALA A 566 -29.70 -16.65 -3.03
N LEU A 567 -30.66 -17.26 -3.74
CA LEU A 567 -30.95 -18.69 -3.65
C LEU A 567 -29.88 -19.53 -4.37
N GLU A 568 -29.49 -19.10 -5.57
CA GLU A 568 -28.51 -19.82 -6.39
C GLU A 568 -27.09 -19.76 -5.81
N TRP A 569 -26.68 -18.59 -5.34
CA TRP A 569 -25.28 -18.34 -4.95
C TRP A 569 -24.99 -18.56 -3.46
N GLY A 570 -26.01 -18.82 -2.65
CA GLY A 570 -25.84 -19.13 -1.23
C GLY A 570 -24.93 -20.35 -1.00
N GLY A 571 -25.01 -21.36 -1.86
CA GLY A 571 -24.13 -22.55 -1.83
C GLY A 571 -22.66 -22.25 -2.14
N ASP A 572 -22.39 -21.14 -2.86
CA ASP A 572 -21.04 -20.64 -3.13
C ASP A 572 -20.53 -19.67 -2.06
N GLY A 573 -21.30 -19.46 -0.98
CA GLY A 573 -20.95 -18.53 0.09
C GLY A 573 -21.10 -17.05 -0.28
N ILE A 574 -21.91 -16.73 -1.30
CA ILE A 574 -22.17 -15.37 -1.74
C ILE A 574 -23.51 -14.89 -1.17
N ARG A 575 -23.50 -13.70 -0.55
CA ARG A 575 -24.71 -13.06 -0.03
C ARG A 575 -25.19 -11.97 -0.97
N VAL A 576 -26.50 -11.88 -1.21
CA VAL A 576 -27.09 -10.87 -2.09
C VAL A 576 -28.23 -10.17 -1.33
N ASN A 577 -28.15 -8.87 -1.14
CA ASN A 577 -29.21 -8.10 -0.49
C ASN A 577 -29.56 -6.84 -1.30
N THR A 578 -30.73 -6.26 -1.03
CA THR A 578 -31.25 -5.09 -1.75
C THR A 578 -31.58 -3.95 -0.80
N LEU A 579 -31.21 -2.73 -1.19
CA LEU A 579 -31.67 -1.49 -0.57
C LEU A 579 -32.73 -0.81 -1.44
N HIS A 580 -33.73 -0.19 -0.82
CA HIS A 580 -34.80 0.54 -1.50
C HIS A 580 -34.79 2.02 -1.08
N PRO A 581 -33.94 2.86 -1.71
CA PRO A 581 -33.92 4.28 -1.42
C PRO A 581 -35.18 5.00 -1.89
N ASN A 582 -35.51 6.09 -1.21
CA ASN A 582 -36.50 7.08 -1.63
C ASN A 582 -35.96 8.48 -1.42
N ALA A 583 -36.35 9.43 -2.28
CA ALA A 583 -36.17 10.85 -2.01
C ALA A 583 -34.71 11.24 -1.67
N VAL A 584 -33.75 10.68 -2.41
CA VAL A 584 -32.33 11.02 -2.31
C VAL A 584 -32.00 12.12 -3.30
N PHE A 585 -31.87 13.35 -2.80
CA PHE A 585 -31.85 14.56 -3.63
C PHE A 585 -30.45 15.10 -3.93
N ASP A 586 -29.40 14.62 -3.27
CA ASP A 586 -28.00 14.98 -3.49
C ASP A 586 -27.36 14.18 -4.65
N THR A 587 -28.15 13.90 -5.70
CA THR A 587 -27.70 13.19 -6.91
C THR A 587 -27.83 14.11 -8.12
N GLY A 588 -27.05 13.87 -9.19
CA GLY A 588 -27.09 14.68 -10.42
C GLY A 588 -28.44 14.69 -11.15
N LEU A 589 -29.41 13.87 -10.70
CA LEU A 589 -30.77 13.83 -11.24
C LEU A 589 -31.68 14.97 -10.73
N TRP A 590 -31.30 15.68 -9.66
CA TRP A 590 -32.13 16.69 -9.01
C TRP A 590 -31.49 18.08 -9.06
N THR A 591 -31.86 18.89 -10.05
CA THR A 591 -31.51 20.32 -10.05
C THR A 591 -32.43 21.12 -9.13
N ASP A 592 -32.01 22.31 -8.73
CA ASP A 592 -32.83 23.21 -7.93
C ASP A 592 -34.16 23.55 -8.63
N GLU A 593 -34.17 23.68 -9.97
CA GLU A 593 -35.42 23.90 -10.71
C GLU A 593 -36.35 22.69 -10.64
N VAL A 594 -35.82 21.46 -10.78
CA VAL A 594 -36.62 20.22 -10.69
C VAL A 594 -37.21 20.07 -9.29
N LEU A 595 -36.43 20.34 -8.25
CA LEU A 595 -36.89 20.29 -6.86
C LEU A 595 -37.98 21.32 -6.60
N ALA A 596 -37.80 22.57 -7.05
CA ALA A 596 -38.79 23.62 -6.91
C ALA A 596 -40.10 23.28 -7.64
N GLN A 597 -40.01 22.74 -8.87
CA GLN A 597 -41.19 22.34 -9.64
C GLN A 597 -41.94 21.19 -8.97
N ARG A 598 -41.23 20.17 -8.45
CA ARG A 598 -41.84 19.03 -7.76
C ARG A 598 -42.45 19.43 -6.42
N ALA A 599 -41.75 20.23 -5.62
CA ALA A 599 -42.28 20.75 -4.37
C ALA A 599 -43.58 21.55 -4.60
N LYS A 600 -43.59 22.43 -5.60
CA LYS A 600 -44.78 23.19 -6.01
C LYS A 600 -45.94 22.29 -6.45
N HIS A 601 -45.67 21.20 -7.16
CA HIS A 601 -46.71 20.24 -7.56
C HIS A 601 -47.42 19.61 -6.36
N TYR A 602 -46.70 19.38 -5.26
CA TYR A 602 -47.25 18.86 -4.02
C TYR A 602 -47.73 19.94 -3.04
N GLY A 603 -47.70 21.22 -3.44
CA GLY A 603 -48.10 22.35 -2.58
C GLY A 603 -47.16 22.58 -1.40
N MET A 604 -45.89 22.20 -1.53
CA MET A 604 -44.87 22.24 -0.48
C MET A 604 -43.73 23.19 -0.84
N THR A 605 -43.00 23.66 0.17
CA THR A 605 -41.65 24.20 0.00
C THR A 605 -40.66 23.08 -0.33
N VAL A 606 -39.49 23.42 -0.87
CA VAL A 606 -38.43 22.43 -1.15
C VAL A 606 -37.97 21.73 0.12
N ALA A 607 -37.87 22.45 1.25
CA ALA A 607 -37.49 21.87 2.53
C ALA A 607 -38.51 20.85 3.05
N GLU A 608 -39.81 21.18 2.96
CA GLU A 608 -40.89 20.25 3.32
C GLU A 608 -40.93 19.04 2.38
N TYR A 609 -40.68 19.25 1.08
CA TYR A 609 -40.61 18.16 0.11
C TYR A 609 -39.44 17.20 0.40
N ARG A 610 -38.26 17.74 0.75
CA ARG A 610 -37.08 16.94 1.10
C ARG A 610 -37.27 16.06 2.33
N THR A 611 -38.11 16.51 3.25
CA THR A 611 -38.43 15.84 4.52
C THR A 611 -39.83 15.23 4.52
N HIS A 612 -40.39 14.97 3.34
CA HIS A 612 -41.74 14.40 3.20
C HIS A 612 -41.74 12.88 3.41
N ASN A 613 -41.42 12.48 4.64
CA ASN A 613 -41.46 11.11 5.16
C ASN A 613 -41.90 11.12 6.64
N VAL A 614 -42.17 9.93 7.19
CA VAL A 614 -42.70 9.76 8.56
C VAL A 614 -41.77 10.37 9.61
N LEU A 615 -40.45 10.23 9.43
CA LEU A 615 -39.44 10.76 10.37
C LEU A 615 -39.15 12.25 10.19
N ARG A 616 -39.68 12.90 9.16
CA ARG A 616 -39.42 14.32 8.83
C ARG A 616 -37.93 14.64 8.70
N THR A 617 -37.16 13.72 8.13
CA THR A 617 -35.71 13.87 7.94
C THR A 617 -35.33 13.86 6.46
N GLU A 618 -34.21 14.47 6.12
CA GLU A 618 -33.61 14.29 4.79
C GLU A 618 -32.95 12.90 4.72
N VAL A 619 -33.02 12.26 3.56
CA VAL A 619 -32.29 11.01 3.25
C VAL A 619 -31.27 11.34 2.18
N THR A 620 -30.01 11.04 2.43
CA THR A 620 -28.88 11.42 1.58
C THR A 620 -28.24 10.21 0.91
N SER A 621 -27.38 10.48 -0.08
CA SER A 621 -26.56 9.46 -0.73
C SER A 621 -25.63 8.78 0.26
N HIS A 622 -25.15 9.52 1.27
CA HIS A 622 -24.33 8.99 2.36
C HIS A 622 -25.09 7.94 3.19
N ASP A 623 -26.36 8.18 3.53
CA ASP A 623 -27.15 7.23 4.34
C ASP A 623 -27.34 5.88 3.63
N VAL A 624 -27.61 5.92 2.32
CA VAL A 624 -27.72 4.71 1.49
C VAL A 624 -26.37 4.00 1.37
N ALA A 625 -25.31 4.76 1.13
CA ALA A 625 -23.95 4.24 0.97
C ALA A 625 -23.42 3.55 2.22
N GLU A 626 -23.63 4.15 3.40
CA GLU A 626 -23.22 3.57 4.68
C GLU A 626 -23.90 2.22 4.94
N LEU A 627 -25.21 2.13 4.68
CA LEU A 627 -25.91 0.86 4.81
C LEU A 627 -25.49 -0.15 3.74
N ALA A 628 -25.21 0.29 2.51
CA ALA A 628 -24.70 -0.59 1.46
C ALA A 628 -23.34 -1.19 1.85
N ALA A 629 -22.45 -0.36 2.40
CA ALA A 629 -21.19 -0.83 2.94
C ALA A 629 -21.41 -1.77 4.13
N GLU A 630 -22.32 -1.48 5.06
CA GLU A 630 -22.60 -2.33 6.22
C GLU A 630 -23.23 -3.68 5.85
N MET A 631 -24.03 -3.76 4.79
CA MET A 631 -24.57 -5.02 4.27
C MET A 631 -23.50 -6.00 3.78
N CYS A 632 -22.34 -5.47 3.38
CA CYS A 632 -21.15 -6.26 3.08
C CYS A 632 -20.37 -6.69 4.33
N GLY A 633 -20.71 -6.14 5.50
CA GLY A 633 -20.00 -6.28 6.75
C GLY A 633 -20.41 -7.48 7.60
N PRO A 634 -19.75 -7.64 8.77
CA PRO A 634 -20.00 -8.76 9.67
C PRO A 634 -21.41 -8.76 10.27
N LEU A 635 -22.07 -7.59 10.42
CA LEU A 635 -23.45 -7.51 10.92
C LEU A 635 -24.45 -8.25 10.03
N PHE A 636 -24.16 -8.33 8.73
CA PHE A 636 -24.98 -9.04 7.75
C PHE A 636 -24.42 -10.42 7.38
N ALA A 637 -23.42 -10.94 8.10
CA ALA A 637 -22.77 -12.22 7.79
C ALA A 637 -23.73 -13.42 7.73
N LYS A 638 -24.91 -13.31 8.35
CA LYS A 638 -25.97 -14.34 8.36
C LYS A 638 -27.23 -13.90 7.60
N THR A 639 -27.12 -12.89 6.76
CA THR A 639 -28.26 -12.27 6.05
C THR A 639 -28.02 -12.26 4.54
N THR A 640 -28.91 -12.92 3.81
CA THR A 640 -29.01 -12.92 2.34
C THR A 640 -30.49 -12.87 1.94
N GLY A 641 -30.79 -12.26 0.79
CA GLY A 641 -32.15 -12.02 0.31
C GLY A 641 -32.92 -10.92 1.04
N ALA A 642 -32.26 -10.18 1.95
CA ALA A 642 -32.91 -9.09 2.68
C ALA A 642 -33.20 -7.90 1.76
N GLN A 643 -34.31 -7.23 2.05
CA GLN A 643 -34.77 -6.04 1.34
C GLN A 643 -35.06 -4.96 2.38
N LEU A 644 -34.30 -3.86 2.36
CA LEU A 644 -34.40 -2.81 3.37
C LEU A 644 -34.73 -1.45 2.74
N PRO A 645 -35.79 -0.76 3.19
CA PRO A 645 -36.04 0.62 2.79
C PRO A 645 -35.04 1.58 3.45
N VAL A 646 -34.62 2.59 2.69
CA VAL A 646 -33.86 3.75 3.18
C VAL A 646 -34.59 5.01 2.73
N ASP A 647 -35.65 5.37 3.45
CA ASP A 647 -36.65 6.33 2.97
C ASP A 647 -37.24 7.27 4.04
N GLY A 648 -36.72 7.23 5.27
CA GLY A 648 -37.27 8.01 6.40
C GLY A 648 -38.69 7.57 6.82
N GLY A 649 -39.14 6.40 6.35
CA GLY A 649 -40.50 5.90 6.51
C GLY A 649 -41.43 6.48 5.44
N ASN A 650 -41.70 5.71 4.38
CA ASN A 650 -42.70 6.06 3.40
C ASN A 650 -44.06 5.40 3.71
N GLU A 651 -45.12 6.18 3.86
CA GLU A 651 -46.46 5.67 4.21
C GLU A 651 -47.05 4.65 3.24
N ARG A 652 -46.56 4.60 1.99
CA ARG A 652 -47.00 3.61 0.99
C ARG A 652 -46.19 2.30 1.04
N VAL A 653 -45.16 2.24 1.87
CA VAL A 653 -44.22 1.11 2.00
C VAL A 653 -44.36 0.42 3.35
N ILE A 654 -44.68 1.16 4.41
CA ILE A 654 -44.88 0.66 5.79
C ILE A 654 -46.11 -0.24 5.88
#